data_AF-A0A2Y9EWS1-F1
#
_entry.id   AF-A0A2Y9EWS1-F1
#
_cell.length_a   1.000
_cell.length_b   1.000
_cell.length_c   1.000
_cell.angle_alpha   90.00
_cell.angle_beta   90.00
_cell.angle_gamma   90.00
#
_symmetry.space_group_name_H-M   'P 1'
#
loop_
_entity.id
_entity.type
_entity.pdbx_description
1 polymer ?
#
loop_
_entity_poly.entity_id
_entity_poly.type
_entity_poly.pdbx_seq_one_letter_code
_entity_poly.pdbx_strand_id
1 'polypeptide(L)'
;MMDQARSALSNLFGGEPLSYTRFSLARQVDGDNSHVEMKLAVDEEENVDNNMRGNHTNVRKPKRLNGYICYGTIAVIIFFLIGFMIGYLGYCKRVEPKADCERPAGTEPSCTEETEPFETEEQLPETRRIFWADLKSMLSKRLDAIDFTSAIKMLNENSYVPREAGSQKDESLAFYIENQFRELKLSKAWHDEHFVKIQVKGSNAHNSVTIVNKSGSNSMVYQVENPEGYVAYSKATTVTGKLVHANFGTKKDFEDLNMPVNGSLVIVRAGKITFAEKAANAESLNAIGVLIYMDQTKFPIVNADLPVFGHAHLGTGDPYTPGFPSFNHTQFPPSQSSGLPNIPVQTISRAGAEKLFQNMEGDCPSIWGIDSSCKLISSQNKNVKLTVNNVLKEIRIFNIFGVIKGFEEPDRYVIVGAQRDAWGPGAAKSSVGTSLLLKLAQILSDMVLKGQFKPSRSIVFASWSGGDFGAIGATEWLEGYLASLHLKAFTYINLDKAILGTSKFKVSSSPLLYSLIEKTMRDVKHPVTGLSLYRDSNWINKVEKLSFDNAAFPFLAYSGIPAVSFCFCEDTDYPYLGTPMDTYEVLNQNVPQLNKMARAAAEVAGLLLIKLTHDVELNLNYEMYNDKILGFVREMNQFRADIKEMGLSLQWLYSARGDFFRATSRLTTDYKNAERTNRFVMREINDRIMKVEYHFLSPYVSPRESPFRHIFWGSGSHTLSALLEHLKLRQKNNGAFNQTLLKNQLALATWTIQGAANALSGDIWDIDNEF
;
A
#
# COMPACT_ATOMS: atom_id res chain seq x y z
N MET A 1 -59.79 4.51 1.02
CA MET A 1 -59.92 5.41 -0.15
C MET A 1 -59.03 6.66 -0.07
N MET A 2 -58.32 6.93 1.03
CA MET A 2 -57.25 7.95 1.11
C MET A 2 -55.84 7.41 0.84
N ASP A 3 -55.61 6.10 0.90
CA ASP A 3 -54.27 5.52 0.69
C ASP A 3 -53.90 5.31 -0.79
N GLN A 4 -54.89 5.18 -1.68
CA GLN A 4 -54.65 5.14 -3.13
C GLN A 4 -54.31 6.52 -3.71
N ALA A 5 -54.78 7.62 -3.09
CA ALA A 5 -54.43 8.98 -3.48
C ALA A 5 -53.00 9.37 -3.05
N ARG A 6 -52.51 8.82 -1.93
CA ARG A 6 -51.11 9.02 -1.48
C ARG A 6 -50.10 8.24 -2.32
N SER A 7 -50.45 7.05 -2.79
CA SER A 7 -49.60 6.26 -3.69
C SER A 7 -49.47 6.91 -5.08
N ALA A 8 -50.52 7.54 -5.60
CA ALA A 8 -50.48 8.21 -6.90
C ALA A 8 -49.69 9.54 -6.89
N LEU A 9 -49.66 10.26 -5.76
CA LEU A 9 -48.89 11.52 -5.60
C LEU A 9 -47.41 11.29 -5.32
N SER A 10 -47.03 10.14 -4.74
CA SER A 10 -45.61 9.75 -4.54
C SER A 10 -44.90 9.40 -5.85
N ASN A 11 -45.64 8.96 -6.87
CA ASN A 11 -45.08 8.59 -8.17
C ASN A 11 -44.92 9.77 -9.14
N LEU A 12 -45.37 10.97 -8.77
CA LEU A 12 -45.31 12.16 -9.63
C LEU A 12 -44.13 13.11 -9.33
N PHE A 13 -43.43 12.93 -8.20
CA PHE A 13 -42.34 13.81 -7.73
C PHE A 13 -41.07 13.07 -7.28
N GLY A 14 -40.91 11.80 -7.65
CA GLY A 14 -39.68 11.04 -7.42
C GLY A 14 -38.58 11.42 -8.42
N GLY A 15 -37.96 12.59 -8.25
CA GLY A 15 -36.66 12.86 -8.86
C GLY A 15 -35.62 11.93 -8.23
N GLU A 16 -34.98 11.10 -9.05
CA GLU A 16 -33.94 10.18 -8.64
C GLU A 16 -32.81 10.92 -7.89
N PRO A 17 -32.41 10.50 -6.68
CA PRO A 17 -31.09 10.81 -6.16
C PRO A 17 -30.08 9.94 -6.93
N LEU A 18 -29.29 10.57 -7.80
CA LEU A 18 -28.14 9.96 -8.47
C LEU A 18 -27.03 9.64 -7.45
N SER A 19 -27.23 8.63 -6.61
CA SER A 19 -26.17 7.96 -5.85
C SER A 19 -25.91 6.59 -6.48
N TYR A 20 -25.02 6.56 -7.46
CA TYR A 20 -24.64 5.33 -8.16
C TYR A 20 -23.38 4.74 -7.53
N THR A 21 -23.52 3.60 -6.84
CA THR A 21 -22.41 2.73 -6.43
C THR A 21 -22.22 1.59 -7.43
N ARG A 22 -20.96 1.13 -7.50
CA ARG A 22 -20.42 -0.08 -8.14
C ARG A 22 -19.99 -0.01 -9.61
N PHE A 23 -18.66 -0.02 -9.78
CA PHE A 23 -18.00 -0.74 -10.87
C PHE A 23 -18.29 -2.24 -10.73
N SER A 24 -19.37 -2.72 -11.35
CA SER A 24 -19.61 -4.15 -11.54
C SER A 24 -19.03 -4.62 -12.87
N LEU A 25 -18.19 -5.66 -12.79
CA LEU A 25 -17.98 -6.62 -13.86
C LEU A 25 -19.32 -7.33 -14.15
N ALA A 26 -19.96 -7.06 -15.28
CA ALA A 26 -20.77 -8.02 -16.04
C ALA A 26 -21.37 -7.35 -17.29
N ARG A 27 -21.28 -8.04 -18.43
CA ARG A 27 -22.15 -7.81 -19.59
C ARG A 27 -23.61 -7.93 -19.14
N GLN A 28 -24.44 -6.94 -19.44
CA GLN A 28 -25.89 -7.09 -19.42
C GLN A 28 -26.29 -8.18 -20.41
N VAL A 29 -26.95 -9.21 -19.89
CA VAL A 29 -27.96 -9.98 -20.62
C VAL A 29 -29.16 -10.05 -19.67
N ASP A 30 -30.31 -9.61 -20.16
CA ASP A 30 -31.57 -9.48 -19.43
C ASP A 30 -32.04 -10.80 -18.78
N GLY A 31 -32.76 -10.69 -17.65
CA GLY A 31 -33.78 -11.68 -17.26
C GLY A 31 -33.76 -12.19 -15.82
N ASP A 32 -34.74 -11.73 -15.05
CA ASP A 32 -35.43 -12.39 -13.92
C ASP A 32 -34.77 -12.59 -12.54
N ASN A 33 -35.31 -11.79 -11.61
CA ASN A 33 -35.62 -12.05 -10.21
C ASN A 33 -35.23 -13.42 -9.62
N SER A 34 -34.27 -13.43 -8.70
CA SER A 34 -34.30 -14.35 -7.56
C SER A 34 -33.61 -13.76 -6.33
N HIS A 35 -34.40 -13.53 -5.28
CA HIS A 35 -33.91 -13.30 -3.92
C HIS A 35 -33.31 -14.60 -3.39
N VAL A 36 -32.07 -14.57 -2.90
CA VAL A 36 -31.46 -15.67 -2.16
C VAL A 36 -31.17 -15.18 -0.74
N GLU A 37 -32.07 -15.51 0.18
CA GLU A 37 -31.81 -15.47 1.62
C GLU A 37 -30.96 -16.68 2.02
N MET A 38 -29.83 -16.41 2.69
CA MET A 38 -28.98 -17.44 3.27
C MET A 38 -29.50 -17.79 4.67
N LYS A 39 -30.24 -18.90 4.81
CA LYS A 39 -30.61 -19.44 6.12
C LYS A 39 -29.39 -20.10 6.77
N LEU A 40 -28.99 -19.56 7.92
CA LEU A 40 -28.05 -20.18 8.85
C LEU A 40 -28.70 -21.41 9.50
N ALA A 41 -27.97 -22.51 9.55
CA ALA A 41 -28.36 -23.71 10.30
C ALA A 41 -28.23 -23.43 11.80
N VAL A 42 -29.27 -23.75 12.55
CA VAL A 42 -29.30 -23.81 14.01
C VAL A 42 -29.36 -25.29 14.40
N ASP A 43 -28.58 -25.62 15.43
CA ASP A 43 -28.44 -26.93 16.07
C ASP A 43 -29.77 -27.52 16.54
N GLU A 44 -29.90 -28.85 16.46
CA GLU A 44 -30.71 -29.63 17.40
C GLU A 44 -29.92 -30.89 17.84
N GLU A 45 -29.68 -30.97 19.13
CA GLU A 45 -29.16 -32.13 19.87
C GLU A 45 -30.27 -33.13 20.22
N GLU A 46 -29.88 -34.42 20.23
CA GLU A 46 -30.34 -35.56 21.05
C GLU A 46 -31.82 -36.01 21.06
N ASN A 47 -32.07 -37.25 20.58
CA ASN A 47 -32.34 -38.42 21.45
C ASN A 47 -32.63 -39.75 20.69
N VAL A 48 -31.73 -40.71 20.86
CA VAL A 48 -31.89 -42.12 21.32
C VAL A 48 -33.03 -43.04 20.80
N ASP A 49 -32.57 -44.13 20.16
CA ASP A 49 -32.97 -45.56 20.22
C ASP A 49 -33.88 -46.30 19.21
N ASN A 50 -33.30 -47.45 18.81
CA ASN A 50 -33.86 -48.79 18.54
C ASN A 50 -34.13 -49.30 17.10
N ASN A 51 -33.16 -50.13 16.67
CA ASN A 51 -33.24 -51.50 16.14
C ASN A 51 -33.80 -51.86 14.74
N MET A 52 -32.97 -52.69 14.09
CA MET A 52 -33.25 -53.83 13.20
C MET A 52 -33.34 -53.65 11.65
N ARG A 53 -32.20 -53.97 11.00
CA ARG A 53 -31.99 -55.01 9.96
C ARG A 53 -32.97 -55.08 8.77
N GLY A 54 -32.46 -54.85 7.55
CA GLY A 54 -33.11 -55.34 6.32
C GLY A 54 -32.49 -54.81 5.01
N ASN A 55 -31.94 -55.73 4.21
CA ASN A 55 -31.42 -55.54 2.86
C ASN A 55 -32.40 -54.80 1.92
N HIS A 56 -31.88 -54.04 0.94
CA HIS A 56 -31.98 -54.39 -0.49
C HIS A 56 -31.37 -53.31 -1.40
N THR A 57 -30.40 -53.75 -2.20
CA THR A 57 -29.90 -53.10 -3.41
C THR A 57 -30.98 -53.07 -4.49
N ASN A 58 -31.14 -51.95 -5.20
CA ASN A 58 -31.79 -51.95 -6.50
C ASN A 58 -31.20 -50.89 -7.45
N VAL A 59 -30.38 -51.37 -8.37
CA VAL A 59 -29.86 -50.67 -9.55
C VAL A 59 -31.00 -50.54 -10.57
N ARG A 60 -31.32 -49.31 -11.02
CA ARG A 60 -32.21 -49.08 -12.17
C ARG A 60 -31.40 -48.63 -13.39
N LYS A 61 -31.47 -49.43 -14.47
CA LYS A 61 -30.92 -49.16 -15.81
C LYS A 61 -31.57 -47.94 -16.49
N PRO A 62 -30.87 -47.23 -17.40
CA PRO A 62 -31.46 -46.13 -18.17
C PRO A 62 -32.29 -46.64 -19.36
N LYS A 63 -33.48 -46.06 -19.57
CA LYS A 63 -34.29 -46.24 -20.78
C LYS A 63 -33.91 -45.18 -21.82
N ARG A 64 -33.63 -45.63 -23.04
CA ARG A 64 -33.45 -44.82 -24.26
C ARG A 64 -34.78 -44.17 -24.67
N LEU A 65 -34.74 -42.88 -25.02
CA LEU A 65 -35.75 -42.22 -25.85
C LEU A 65 -35.05 -41.28 -26.85
N ASN A 66 -34.37 -41.88 -27.83
CA ASN A 66 -33.82 -41.18 -29.00
C ASN A 66 -34.79 -41.38 -30.17
N GLY A 67 -35.33 -40.28 -30.69
CA GLY A 67 -36.14 -40.29 -31.91
C GLY A 67 -36.61 -38.91 -32.35
N TYR A 68 -37.06 -38.07 -31.42
CA TYR A 68 -37.65 -36.76 -31.77
C TYR A 68 -36.67 -35.58 -31.75
N ILE A 69 -35.54 -35.68 -31.04
CA ILE A 69 -34.55 -34.60 -30.93
C ILE A 69 -33.67 -34.49 -32.20
N CYS A 70 -33.47 -35.60 -32.93
CA CYS A 70 -32.60 -35.63 -34.11
C CYS A 70 -33.22 -34.92 -35.34
N TYR A 71 -34.54 -34.95 -35.48
CA TYR A 71 -35.21 -34.25 -36.59
C TYR A 71 -35.25 -32.73 -36.37
N GLY A 72 -35.34 -32.28 -35.12
CA GLY A 72 -35.28 -30.86 -34.78
C GLY A 72 -33.92 -30.24 -35.08
N THR A 73 -32.82 -30.93 -34.76
CA THR A 73 -31.47 -30.43 -35.05
C THR A 73 -31.17 -30.37 -36.54
N ILE A 74 -31.65 -31.35 -37.32
CA ILE A 74 -31.49 -31.33 -38.79
C ILE A 74 -32.24 -30.16 -39.43
N ALA A 75 -33.46 -29.85 -38.97
CA ALA A 75 -34.24 -28.73 -39.49
C ALA A 75 -33.53 -27.38 -39.25
N VAL A 76 -32.95 -27.18 -38.07
CA VAL A 76 -32.21 -25.95 -37.73
C VAL A 76 -30.97 -25.78 -38.61
N ILE A 77 -30.23 -26.86 -38.87
CA ILE A 77 -29.03 -26.83 -39.74
C ILE A 77 -29.42 -26.47 -41.18
N ILE A 78 -30.53 -27.01 -41.70
CA ILE A 78 -30.99 -26.69 -43.05
C ILE A 78 -31.39 -25.21 -43.18
N PHE A 79 -32.11 -24.67 -42.21
CA PHE A 79 -32.47 -23.24 -42.22
C PHE A 79 -31.23 -22.33 -42.13
N PHE A 80 -30.24 -22.71 -41.34
CA PHE A 80 -28.97 -21.97 -41.27
C PHE A 80 -28.22 -21.98 -42.61
N LEU A 81 -28.15 -23.13 -43.29
CA LEU A 81 -27.50 -23.25 -44.60
C LEU A 81 -28.22 -22.46 -45.70
N ILE A 82 -29.55 -22.42 -45.67
CA ILE A 82 -30.33 -21.60 -46.62
C ILE A 82 -30.05 -20.11 -46.38
N GLY A 83 -30.05 -19.66 -45.12
CA GLY A 83 -29.71 -18.28 -44.77
C GLY A 83 -28.28 -17.90 -45.17
N PHE A 84 -27.33 -18.80 -44.97
CA PHE A 84 -25.93 -18.62 -45.39
C PHE A 84 -25.80 -18.50 -46.92
N MET A 85 -26.51 -19.34 -47.69
CA MET A 85 -26.47 -19.28 -49.16
C MET A 85 -27.10 -17.99 -49.71
N ILE A 86 -28.19 -17.50 -49.12
CA ILE A 86 -28.80 -16.22 -49.49
C ILE A 86 -27.85 -15.06 -49.17
N GLY A 87 -27.19 -15.08 -48.00
CA GLY A 87 -26.18 -14.09 -47.63
C GLY A 87 -24.96 -14.10 -48.54
N TYR A 88 -24.48 -15.29 -48.91
CA TYR A 88 -23.34 -15.46 -49.82
C TYR A 88 -23.65 -14.96 -51.23
N LEU A 89 -24.84 -15.27 -51.77
CA LEU A 89 -25.27 -14.76 -53.08
C LEU A 89 -25.49 -13.24 -53.08
N GLY A 90 -25.93 -12.66 -51.95
CA GLY A 90 -26.01 -11.21 -51.76
C GLY A 90 -24.64 -10.52 -51.71
N TYR A 91 -23.63 -11.19 -51.15
CA TYR A 91 -22.25 -10.69 -51.06
C TYR A 91 -21.54 -10.76 -52.42
N CYS A 92 -21.70 -11.85 -53.17
CA CYS A 92 -21.07 -12.02 -54.49
C CYS A 92 -21.62 -11.08 -55.57
N LYS A 93 -22.80 -10.46 -55.36
CA LYS A 93 -23.38 -9.50 -56.32
C LYS A 93 -22.86 -8.06 -56.17
N ARG A 94 -21.97 -7.79 -55.21
CA ARG A 94 -21.37 -6.45 -54.95
C ARG A 94 -19.88 -6.35 -55.32
N VAL A 95 -19.31 -7.36 -55.95
CA VAL A 95 -17.93 -7.32 -56.45
C VAL A 95 -17.99 -7.31 -57.98
N GLU A 96 -18.13 -6.13 -58.58
CA GLU A 96 -17.82 -5.95 -60.00
C GLU A 96 -16.29 -5.92 -60.18
N PRO A 97 -15.72 -6.66 -61.15
CA PRO A 97 -14.30 -6.59 -61.47
C PRO A 97 -14.02 -5.36 -62.34
N LYS A 98 -13.09 -4.50 -61.90
CA LYS A 98 -12.45 -3.50 -62.77
C LYS A 98 -11.71 -4.23 -63.89
N ALA A 99 -12.15 -4.01 -65.12
CA ALA A 99 -11.51 -4.47 -66.34
C ALA A 99 -10.25 -3.66 -66.67
N ASP A 100 -9.29 -4.35 -67.27
CA ASP A 100 -7.98 -3.89 -67.74
C ASP A 100 -8.05 -2.94 -68.96
N CYS A 101 -7.05 -2.07 -68.99
CA CYS A 101 -6.32 -1.46 -70.11
C CYS A 101 -6.93 -1.44 -71.53
N GLU A 102 -7.11 -0.23 -72.08
CA GLU A 102 -6.85 0.08 -73.49
C GLU A 102 -6.10 1.43 -73.63
N ARG A 103 -5.00 1.40 -74.40
CA ARG A 103 -4.31 2.58 -74.96
C ARG A 103 -4.98 2.95 -76.29
N PRO A 104 -4.96 4.23 -76.66
CA PRO A 104 -4.44 4.56 -77.99
C PRO A 104 -3.41 5.70 -77.97
N ALA A 105 -2.58 5.69 -78.99
CA ALA A 105 -1.41 6.53 -79.18
C ALA A 105 -1.74 7.90 -79.80
N GLY A 106 -0.98 8.91 -79.36
CA GLY A 106 -0.28 9.88 -80.21
C GLY A 106 -1.06 11.08 -80.73
N THR A 107 -0.80 12.27 -80.15
CA THR A 107 -0.43 13.51 -80.89
C THR A 107 0.15 14.54 -79.90
N GLU A 108 1.35 15.06 -80.18
CA GLU A 108 1.90 16.33 -79.63
C GLU A 108 1.81 17.41 -80.75
N PRO A 109 2.10 18.71 -80.52
CA PRO A 109 2.03 19.54 -79.29
C PRO A 109 1.37 20.92 -79.56
N SER A 110 0.92 21.65 -78.52
CA SER A 110 0.93 23.13 -78.56
C SER A 110 0.73 23.78 -77.19
N CYS A 111 1.58 24.75 -76.91
CA CYS A 111 1.63 25.64 -75.76
C CYS A 111 0.30 26.35 -75.46
N THR A 112 -0.03 26.55 -74.18
CA THR A 112 -0.28 27.89 -73.58
C THR A 112 -0.39 27.78 -72.07
N GLU A 113 0.34 28.66 -71.37
CA GLU A 113 0.13 28.99 -69.96
C GLU A 113 -1.24 29.64 -69.80
N GLU A 114 -2.02 29.23 -68.81
CA GLU A 114 -2.96 30.10 -68.10
C GLU A 114 -3.31 29.50 -66.73
N THR A 115 -3.31 30.39 -65.74
CA THR A 115 -3.28 30.18 -64.29
C THR A 115 -4.70 30.26 -63.72
N GLU A 116 -5.11 29.35 -62.84
CA GLU A 116 -6.23 29.49 -61.88
C GLU A 116 -6.08 28.38 -60.79
N PRO A 117 -6.62 28.54 -59.57
CA PRO A 117 -5.85 28.45 -58.33
C PRO A 117 -5.89 27.07 -57.68
N PHE A 118 -4.77 26.68 -57.08
CA PHE A 118 -4.70 25.54 -56.16
C PHE A 118 -5.56 25.85 -54.92
N GLU A 119 -6.72 25.18 -54.84
CA GLU A 119 -7.45 25.05 -53.59
C GLU A 119 -6.51 24.47 -52.54
N THR A 120 -6.50 25.15 -51.41
CA THR A 120 -5.66 24.90 -50.25
C THR A 120 -5.96 23.49 -49.77
N GLU A 121 -5.01 22.56 -49.90
CA GLU A 121 -4.99 21.38 -49.04
C GLU A 121 -5.02 21.93 -47.60
N GLU A 122 -6.15 21.75 -46.93
CA GLU A 122 -6.20 21.85 -45.48
C GLU A 122 -5.13 20.89 -44.96
N GLN A 123 -3.97 21.44 -44.61
CA GLN A 123 -2.98 20.77 -43.79
C GLN A 123 -3.70 20.35 -42.51
N LEU A 124 -4.14 19.09 -42.48
CA LEU A 124 -4.37 18.36 -41.25
C LEU A 124 -3.19 18.71 -40.33
N PRO A 125 -3.42 19.34 -39.17
CA PRO A 125 -2.32 19.76 -38.32
C PRO A 125 -1.54 18.50 -37.97
N GLU A 126 -0.30 18.39 -38.45
CA GLU A 126 0.64 17.37 -38.01
C GLU A 126 0.65 17.42 -36.48
N THR A 127 0.00 16.45 -35.85
CA THR A 127 0.08 16.28 -34.41
C THR A 127 1.55 16.00 -34.09
N ARG A 128 2.29 17.03 -33.69
CA ARG A 128 3.66 16.90 -33.19
C ARG A 128 3.64 15.78 -32.15
N ARG A 129 4.30 14.66 -32.45
CA ARG A 129 4.47 13.57 -31.48
C ARG A 129 5.28 14.14 -30.33
N ILE A 130 4.66 14.24 -29.16
CA ILE A 130 5.29 14.77 -27.96
C ILE A 130 6.17 13.66 -27.38
N PHE A 131 7.47 13.92 -27.26
CA PHE A 131 8.42 12.94 -26.76
C PHE A 131 8.72 13.16 -25.28
N TRP A 132 9.39 12.17 -24.66
CA TRP A 132 9.84 12.23 -23.27
C TRP A 132 10.58 13.53 -22.92
N ALA A 133 11.48 14.00 -23.80
CA ALA A 133 12.26 15.21 -23.55
C ALA A 133 11.37 16.46 -23.46
N ASP A 134 10.32 16.52 -24.27
CA ASP A 134 9.35 17.62 -24.26
C ASP A 134 8.54 17.61 -22.96
N LEU A 135 8.01 16.45 -22.57
CA LEU A 135 7.24 16.31 -21.33
C LEU A 135 8.07 16.65 -20.09
N LYS A 136 9.33 16.20 -20.05
CA LYS A 136 10.28 16.54 -18.99
C LYS A 136 10.51 18.05 -18.91
N SER A 137 10.76 18.69 -20.05
CA SER A 137 10.97 20.14 -20.13
C SER A 137 9.73 20.94 -19.72
N MET A 138 8.55 20.51 -20.17
CA MET A 138 7.27 21.11 -19.81
C MET A 138 6.97 21.00 -18.32
N LEU A 139 7.17 19.81 -17.73
CA LEU A 139 7.01 19.59 -16.30
C LEU A 139 7.96 20.51 -15.51
N SER A 140 9.24 20.53 -15.88
CA SER A 140 10.26 21.35 -15.20
C SER A 140 9.91 22.85 -15.24
N LYS A 141 9.54 23.39 -16.41
CA LYS A 141 9.13 24.80 -16.56
C LYS A 141 7.93 25.16 -15.68
N ARG A 142 6.98 24.23 -15.53
CA ARG A 142 5.77 24.44 -14.71
C ARG A 142 6.08 24.37 -13.22
N LEU A 143 6.96 23.46 -12.82
CA LEU A 143 7.45 23.35 -11.45
C LEU A 143 8.24 24.60 -11.02
N ASP A 144 8.98 25.24 -11.94
CA ASP A 144 9.70 26.48 -11.67
C ASP A 144 8.77 27.66 -11.32
N ALA A 145 7.53 27.64 -11.80
CA ALA A 145 6.53 28.69 -11.57
C ALA A 145 5.71 28.48 -10.28
N ILE A 146 5.89 27.36 -9.57
CA ILE A 146 5.06 27.00 -8.42
C ILE A 146 5.70 27.41 -7.10
N ASP A 147 4.88 28.03 -6.25
CA ASP A 147 5.16 28.22 -4.85
C ASP A 147 4.46 27.12 -4.02
N PHE A 148 5.24 26.14 -3.58
CA PHE A 148 4.82 25.08 -2.67
C PHE A 148 4.73 25.57 -1.23
N THR A 149 5.59 26.51 -0.82
CA THR A 149 5.64 27.01 0.56
C THR A 149 4.36 27.71 0.97
N SER A 150 3.76 28.52 0.08
CA SER A 150 2.46 29.14 0.34
C SER A 150 1.35 28.11 0.57
N ALA A 151 1.33 27.02 -0.21
CA ALA A 151 0.36 25.95 -0.02
C ALA A 151 0.58 25.16 1.28
N ILE A 152 1.85 24.86 1.62
CA ILE A 152 2.18 24.17 2.89
C ILE A 152 1.76 25.05 4.08
N LYS A 153 2.05 26.35 4.02
CA LYS A 153 1.67 27.32 5.05
C LYS A 153 0.16 27.40 5.23
N MET A 154 -0.60 27.56 4.14
CA MET A 154 -2.06 27.60 4.16
C MET A 154 -2.67 26.33 4.81
N LEU A 155 -2.11 25.15 4.50
CA LEU A 155 -2.54 23.89 5.12
C LEU A 155 -2.18 23.80 6.62
N ASN A 156 -1.26 24.64 7.11
CA ASN A 156 -0.86 24.70 8.52
C ASN A 156 -1.48 25.89 9.27
N GLU A 157 -2.41 26.63 8.64
CA GLU A 157 -3.17 27.70 9.29
C GLU A 157 -4.30 27.16 10.19
N ASN A 158 -4.78 28.01 11.09
CA ASN A 158 -5.78 27.68 12.12
C ASN A 158 -7.08 27.05 11.56
N SER A 159 -7.43 27.32 10.30
CA SER A 159 -8.59 26.73 9.63
C SER A 159 -8.55 25.21 9.59
N TYR A 160 -7.35 24.61 9.54
CA TYR A 160 -7.16 23.17 9.37
C TYR A 160 -6.24 22.54 10.44
N VAL A 161 -5.98 23.22 11.55
CA VAL A 161 -5.09 22.75 12.63
C VAL A 161 -5.77 22.88 14.00
N PRO A 162 -5.77 21.85 14.88
CA PRO A 162 -5.31 20.48 14.64
C PRO A 162 -6.31 19.67 13.80
N ARG A 163 -5.82 18.69 13.05
CA ARG A 163 -6.61 17.87 12.12
C ARG A 163 -6.42 16.38 12.34
N GLU A 164 -6.71 15.95 13.57
CA GLU A 164 -6.75 14.53 13.90
C GLU A 164 -7.80 13.81 13.02
N ALA A 165 -7.56 12.54 12.73
CA ALA A 165 -8.43 11.74 11.86
C ALA A 165 -9.90 11.79 12.32
N GLY A 166 -10.81 12.06 11.39
CA GLY A 166 -12.25 12.14 11.65
C GLY A 166 -12.69 13.36 12.48
N SER A 167 -11.80 14.34 12.70
CA SER A 167 -12.18 15.64 13.27
C SER A 167 -12.86 16.54 12.23
N GLN A 168 -13.58 17.57 12.70
CA GLN A 168 -14.21 18.55 11.81
C GLN A 168 -13.21 19.27 10.88
N LYS A 169 -11.95 19.45 11.33
CA LYS A 169 -10.90 20.10 10.54
C LYS A 169 -10.31 19.16 9.49
N ASP A 170 -10.20 17.87 9.79
CA ASP A 170 -9.88 16.84 8.79
C ASP A 170 -10.98 16.79 7.71
N GLU A 171 -12.25 16.74 8.11
CA GLU A 171 -13.40 16.75 7.18
C GLU A 171 -13.43 18.02 6.32
N SER A 172 -13.24 19.20 6.92
CA SER A 172 -13.16 20.48 6.18
C SER A 172 -12.05 20.48 5.14
N LEU A 173 -10.87 19.95 5.48
CA LEU A 173 -9.75 19.85 4.55
C LEU A 173 -10.01 18.82 3.44
N ALA A 174 -10.71 17.73 3.75
CA ALA A 174 -11.12 16.73 2.77
C ALA A 174 -11.98 17.36 1.66
N PHE A 175 -13.03 18.08 2.04
CA PHE A 175 -13.90 18.74 1.06
C PHE A 175 -13.24 19.91 0.35
N TYR A 176 -12.29 20.61 0.98
CA TYR A 176 -11.44 21.57 0.29
C TYR A 176 -10.66 20.91 -0.85
N ILE A 177 -10.00 19.76 -0.59
CA ILE A 177 -9.25 19.02 -1.61
C ILE A 177 -10.17 18.51 -2.72
N GLU A 178 -11.36 17.99 -2.37
CA GLU A 178 -12.33 17.54 -3.36
C GLU A 178 -12.75 18.69 -4.29
N ASN A 179 -13.03 19.87 -3.73
CA ASN A 179 -13.36 21.06 -4.51
C ASN A 179 -12.20 21.51 -5.39
N GLN A 180 -10.95 21.49 -4.88
CA GLN A 180 -9.77 21.76 -5.70
C GLN A 180 -9.68 20.78 -6.88
N PHE A 181 -9.88 19.48 -6.67
CA PHE A 181 -9.90 18.50 -7.77
C PHE A 181 -10.99 18.79 -8.81
N ARG A 182 -12.16 19.28 -8.40
CA ARG A 182 -13.23 19.71 -9.32
C ARG A 182 -12.85 20.97 -10.10
N GLU A 183 -12.28 21.98 -9.42
CA GLU A 183 -11.81 23.23 -10.04
C GLU A 183 -10.69 23.00 -11.06
N LEU A 184 -9.82 22.04 -10.80
CA LEU A 184 -8.77 21.60 -11.72
C LEU A 184 -9.31 20.84 -12.94
N LYS A 185 -10.64 20.63 -13.04
CA LYS A 185 -11.33 19.90 -14.11
C LYS A 185 -10.75 18.50 -14.33
N LEU A 186 -10.40 17.82 -13.23
CA LEU A 186 -10.10 16.39 -13.30
C LEU A 186 -11.32 15.64 -13.86
N SER A 187 -11.10 14.51 -14.53
CA SER A 187 -12.17 13.77 -15.22
C SER A 187 -13.28 13.31 -14.28
N LYS A 188 -12.93 13.01 -13.02
CA LYS A 188 -13.87 12.77 -11.92
C LYS A 188 -13.18 13.08 -10.60
N ALA A 189 -13.93 13.64 -9.66
CA ALA A 189 -13.55 13.75 -8.25
C ALA A 189 -14.66 13.12 -7.41
N TRP A 190 -14.30 12.35 -6.39
CA TRP A 190 -15.23 11.68 -5.49
C TRP A 190 -14.57 11.43 -4.14
N HIS A 191 -15.37 11.06 -3.14
CA HIS A 191 -14.88 10.60 -1.86
C HIS A 191 -15.38 9.17 -1.56
N ASP A 192 -14.65 8.50 -0.67
CA ASP A 192 -14.99 7.21 -0.08
C ASP A 192 -15.05 7.39 1.44
N GLU A 193 -16.08 6.81 2.06
CA GLU A 193 -16.41 6.99 3.47
C GLU A 193 -16.26 5.66 4.21
N HIS A 194 -15.55 5.69 5.33
CA HIS A 194 -15.41 4.53 6.22
C HIS A 194 -15.72 4.93 7.67
N PHE A 195 -16.30 3.99 8.41
CA PHE A 195 -16.54 4.10 9.85
C PHE A 195 -15.54 3.19 10.55
N VAL A 196 -14.57 3.77 11.26
CA VAL A 196 -13.44 3.04 11.83
C VAL A 196 -13.31 3.28 13.33
N LYS A 197 -12.75 2.32 14.05
CA LYS A 197 -12.50 2.42 15.49
C LYS A 197 -11.07 2.82 15.78
N ILE A 198 -10.88 4.10 16.08
CA ILE A 198 -9.61 4.60 16.62
C ILE A 198 -9.60 4.56 18.14
N GLN A 199 -8.42 4.72 18.73
CA GLN A 199 -8.28 4.91 20.17
C GLN A 199 -7.88 6.34 20.48
N VAL A 200 -8.52 6.98 21.45
CA VAL A 200 -8.24 8.34 21.90
C VAL A 200 -8.02 8.39 23.42
N LYS A 201 -7.50 9.49 23.95
CA LYS A 201 -7.39 9.70 25.40
C LYS A 201 -8.78 9.75 26.06
N GLY A 202 -8.93 9.11 27.23
CA GLY A 202 -10.16 9.20 28.02
C GLY A 202 -10.37 10.60 28.62
N SER A 203 -11.61 11.12 28.56
CA SER A 203 -11.94 12.46 29.05
C SER A 203 -11.99 12.58 30.57
N ASN A 204 -12.29 11.49 31.29
CA ASN A 204 -12.55 11.50 32.74
C ASN A 204 -11.38 10.93 33.57
N ALA A 205 -10.41 10.28 32.94
CA ALA A 205 -9.27 9.65 33.61
C ALA A 205 -8.01 9.84 32.76
N HIS A 206 -7.05 10.57 33.30
CA HIS A 206 -5.78 10.83 32.61
C HIS A 206 -4.87 9.62 32.66
N ASN A 207 -4.04 9.48 31.63
CA ASN A 207 -2.89 8.57 31.68
C ASN A 207 -1.87 9.16 32.67
N SER A 208 -1.20 8.30 33.43
CA SER A 208 -0.24 8.76 34.44
C SER A 208 0.92 7.78 34.63
N VAL A 209 2.07 8.35 34.95
CA VAL A 209 3.27 7.61 35.37
C VAL A 209 3.63 8.08 36.78
N THR A 210 3.75 7.12 37.69
CA THR A 210 4.01 7.40 39.11
C THR A 210 5.08 6.45 39.66
N ILE A 211 5.87 6.92 40.61
CA ILE A 211 6.84 6.08 41.34
C ILE A 211 6.21 5.69 42.68
N VAL A 212 6.31 4.40 43.02
CA VAL A 212 5.74 3.80 44.22
C VAL A 212 6.84 3.09 45.01
N ASN A 213 6.96 3.39 46.30
CA ASN A 213 7.88 2.69 47.21
C ASN A 213 7.32 1.34 47.68
N LYS A 214 8.19 0.34 47.83
CA LYS A 214 7.82 -1.02 48.29
C LYS A 214 7.49 -1.15 49.78
N SER A 215 7.83 -0.15 50.62
CA SER A 215 7.69 -0.25 52.08
C SER A 215 6.29 0.16 52.57
N GLY A 216 5.68 -0.71 53.38
CA GLY A 216 4.27 -0.66 53.78
C GLY A 216 3.81 0.52 54.65
N SER A 217 2.50 0.71 54.67
CA SER A 217 1.65 1.64 55.44
C SER A 217 1.68 3.13 55.11
N ASN A 218 2.77 3.70 54.56
CA ASN A 218 2.81 5.07 54.03
C ASN A 218 3.49 5.09 52.65
N SER A 219 2.83 4.52 51.64
CA SER A 219 3.34 4.54 50.26
C SER A 219 3.37 5.99 49.75
N MET A 220 4.51 6.67 49.87
CA MET A 220 4.73 7.93 49.16
C MET A 220 4.65 7.63 47.65
N VAL A 221 3.61 8.14 47.01
CA VAL A 221 3.41 8.08 45.57
C VAL A 221 3.88 9.40 44.99
N TYR A 222 4.95 9.36 44.21
CA TYR A 222 5.45 10.53 43.50
C TYR A 222 4.93 10.52 42.08
N GLN A 223 4.18 11.56 41.71
CA GLN A 223 3.72 11.72 40.33
C GLN A 223 4.89 12.18 39.46
N VAL A 224 5.21 11.42 38.41
CA VAL A 224 6.28 11.74 37.46
C VAL A 224 5.75 12.70 36.41
N GLU A 225 4.67 12.28 35.74
CA GLU A 225 4.07 12.98 34.61
C GLU A 225 2.63 12.49 34.41
N ASN A 226 1.76 13.40 33.95
CA ASN A 226 0.50 13.06 33.29
C ASN A 226 0.67 13.38 31.80
N PRO A 227 1.09 12.42 30.97
CA PRO A 227 1.49 12.73 29.61
C PRO A 227 0.32 13.28 28.79
N GLU A 228 0.54 14.41 28.10
CA GLU A 228 -0.44 14.91 27.14
C GLU A 228 -0.45 14.06 25.86
N GLY A 229 0.69 13.47 25.49
CA GLY A 229 0.79 12.50 24.41
C GLY A 229 0.20 11.15 24.81
N TYR A 230 -0.10 10.31 23.83
CA TYR A 230 -0.54 8.94 24.06
C TYR A 230 -0.13 8.03 22.91
N VAL A 231 -0.19 6.72 23.16
CA VAL A 231 0.00 5.71 22.13
C VAL A 231 -1.35 5.08 21.81
N ALA A 232 -1.83 5.29 20.59
CA ALA A 232 -3.05 4.67 20.10
C ALA A 232 -2.91 3.14 20.06
N TYR A 233 -4.03 2.46 20.33
CA TYR A 233 -4.14 1.01 20.47
C TYR A 233 -3.39 0.38 21.66
N SER A 234 -2.93 1.21 22.59
CA SER A 234 -2.37 0.75 23.86
C SER A 234 -3.42 0.04 24.72
N LYS A 235 -3.03 -1.03 25.44
CA LYS A 235 -3.95 -1.69 26.37
C LYS A 235 -4.33 -0.74 27.52
N ALA A 236 -5.63 -0.48 27.68
CA ALA A 236 -6.13 0.27 28.82
C ALA A 236 -6.06 -0.61 30.09
N THR A 237 -5.07 -0.34 30.94
CA THR A 237 -4.86 -1.05 32.22
C THR A 237 -3.88 -0.28 33.11
N THR A 238 -3.82 -0.67 34.38
CA THR A 238 -2.83 -0.20 35.35
C THR A 238 -1.91 -1.33 35.75
N VAL A 239 -0.61 -1.12 35.63
CA VAL A 239 0.42 -2.09 35.98
C VAL A 239 1.48 -1.42 36.85
N THR A 240 2.07 -2.20 37.76
CA THR A 240 3.15 -1.72 38.64
C THR A 240 4.27 -2.75 38.64
N GLY A 241 5.52 -2.30 38.42
CA GLY A 241 6.68 -3.19 38.39
C GLY A 241 7.99 -2.44 38.47
N LYS A 242 9.09 -3.20 38.38
CA LYS A 242 10.42 -2.61 38.19
C LYS A 242 10.49 -1.94 36.81
N LEU A 243 11.34 -0.94 36.67
CA LEU A 243 11.60 -0.31 35.37
C LEU A 243 12.97 -0.75 34.84
N VAL A 244 13.04 -1.23 33.60
CA VAL A 244 14.27 -1.65 32.93
C VAL A 244 14.44 -0.87 31.63
N HIS A 245 15.62 -0.32 31.37
CA HIS A 245 15.90 0.36 30.12
C HIS A 245 16.40 -0.63 29.06
N ALA A 246 15.73 -0.66 27.89
CA ALA A 246 16.08 -1.55 26.78
C ALA A 246 16.48 -0.80 25.50
N ASN A 247 17.24 0.29 25.62
CA ASN A 247 17.70 1.13 24.50
C ASN A 247 16.60 1.46 23.47
N PHE A 248 16.70 1.00 22.22
CA PHE A 248 15.70 1.23 21.17
C PHE A 248 14.61 0.13 21.12
N GLY A 249 14.65 -0.87 22.00
CA GLY A 249 13.67 -1.96 22.06
C GLY A 249 13.72 -2.93 20.88
N THR A 250 14.86 -3.01 20.18
CA THR A 250 15.05 -4.02 19.13
C THR A 250 15.24 -5.41 19.75
N LYS A 251 14.98 -6.48 18.98
CA LYS A 251 15.25 -7.86 19.46
C LYS A 251 16.69 -8.01 19.98
N LYS A 252 17.67 -7.42 19.26
CA LYS A 252 19.08 -7.41 19.66
C LYS A 252 19.30 -6.64 20.98
N ASP A 253 18.66 -5.48 21.15
CA ASP A 253 18.78 -4.73 22.41
C ASP A 253 18.32 -5.58 23.60
N PHE A 254 17.24 -6.36 23.45
CA PHE A 254 16.78 -7.26 24.51
C PHE A 254 17.69 -8.48 24.71
N GLU A 255 18.25 -9.05 23.64
CA GLU A 255 19.23 -10.16 23.72
C GLU A 255 20.53 -9.74 24.42
N ASP A 256 20.97 -8.50 24.19
CA ASP A 256 22.20 -7.93 24.75
C ASP A 256 22.02 -7.45 26.21
N LEU A 257 20.79 -7.49 26.76
CA LEU A 257 20.54 -7.16 28.18
C LEU A 257 20.92 -8.33 29.09
N ASN A 258 21.79 -8.06 30.06
CA ASN A 258 22.16 -9.03 31.10
C ASN A 258 21.07 -9.27 32.16
N MET A 259 19.91 -8.62 32.05
CA MET A 259 18.84 -8.65 33.06
C MET A 259 17.51 -9.09 32.45
N PRO A 260 16.73 -9.93 33.14
CA PRO A 260 15.42 -10.35 32.67
C PRO A 260 14.41 -9.20 32.75
N VAL A 261 13.60 -9.04 31.71
CA VAL A 261 12.50 -8.05 31.64
C VAL A 261 11.13 -8.64 32.04
N ASN A 262 11.07 -9.95 32.29
CA ASN A 262 9.85 -10.64 32.69
C ASN A 262 9.23 -10.00 33.95
N GLY A 263 7.95 -9.64 33.87
CA GLY A 263 7.20 -9.00 34.96
C GLY A 263 7.60 -7.54 35.24
N SER A 264 8.39 -6.92 34.36
CA SER A 264 8.88 -5.55 34.52
C SER A 264 8.29 -4.59 33.48
N LEU A 265 8.23 -3.31 33.82
CA LEU A 265 8.04 -2.23 32.87
C LEU A 265 9.34 -1.97 32.12
N VAL A 266 9.25 -1.62 30.84
CA VAL A 266 10.42 -1.31 30.01
C VAL A 266 10.36 0.14 29.56
N ILE A 267 11.48 0.86 29.65
CA ILE A 267 11.65 2.18 29.03
C ILE A 267 12.55 2.05 27.80
N VAL A 268 12.09 2.62 26.67
CA VAL A 268 12.76 2.59 25.37
C VAL A 268 12.76 3.97 24.72
N ARG A 269 13.77 4.19 23.88
CA ARG A 269 13.91 5.39 23.04
C ARG A 269 13.07 5.26 21.78
N ALA A 270 12.54 6.37 21.30
CA ALA A 270 11.93 6.46 19.98
C ALA A 270 12.96 6.27 18.84
N GLY A 271 12.49 5.79 17.68
CA GLY A 271 13.29 5.59 16.46
C GLY A 271 13.88 4.18 16.29
N LYS A 272 14.64 3.97 15.20
CA LYS A 272 15.09 2.69 14.62
C LYS A 272 13.97 1.74 14.16
N ILE A 273 13.02 1.45 15.03
CA ILE A 273 11.85 0.59 14.80
C ILE A 273 10.58 1.29 15.29
N THR A 274 9.42 0.83 14.83
CA THR A 274 8.11 1.40 15.17
C THR A 274 7.73 1.17 16.64
N PHE A 275 6.76 1.92 17.16
CA PHE A 275 6.27 1.71 18.53
C PHE A 275 5.58 0.35 18.69
N ALA A 276 4.89 -0.11 17.65
CA ALA A 276 4.31 -1.44 17.57
C ALA A 276 5.36 -2.55 17.71
N GLU A 277 6.48 -2.46 16.98
CA GLU A 277 7.57 -3.44 17.10
C GLU A 277 8.23 -3.42 18.48
N LYS A 278 8.39 -2.25 19.10
CA LYS A 278 8.92 -2.13 20.48
C LYS A 278 8.01 -2.83 21.48
N ALA A 279 6.70 -2.59 21.38
CA ALA A 279 5.70 -3.21 22.24
C ALA A 279 5.68 -4.73 22.06
N ALA A 280 5.65 -5.22 20.82
CA ALA A 280 5.66 -6.64 20.50
C ALA A 280 6.93 -7.36 20.98
N ASN A 281 8.12 -6.75 20.81
CA ASN A 281 9.36 -7.31 21.32
C ASN A 281 9.36 -7.39 22.85
N ALA A 282 8.90 -6.35 23.55
CA ALA A 282 8.80 -6.35 25.01
C ALA A 282 7.80 -7.39 25.53
N GLU A 283 6.61 -7.46 24.90
CA GLU A 283 5.56 -8.43 25.23
C GLU A 283 6.03 -9.88 25.02
N SER A 284 6.79 -10.14 23.95
CA SER A 284 7.35 -11.48 23.68
C SER A 284 8.30 -12.00 24.77
N LEU A 285 8.82 -11.09 25.61
CA LEU A 285 9.69 -11.39 26.76
C LEU A 285 8.96 -11.24 28.11
N ASN A 286 7.63 -11.22 28.09
CA ASN A 286 6.76 -11.09 29.27
C ASN A 286 6.96 -9.78 30.05
N ALA A 287 7.38 -8.70 29.38
CA ALA A 287 7.28 -7.35 29.98
C ALA A 287 5.80 -7.00 30.19
N ILE A 288 5.51 -6.19 31.21
CA ILE A 288 4.11 -5.85 31.58
C ILE A 288 3.69 -4.45 31.13
N GLY A 289 4.57 -3.70 30.46
CA GLY A 289 4.25 -2.39 29.87
C GLY A 289 5.48 -1.67 29.34
N VAL A 290 5.27 -0.65 28.51
CA VAL A 290 6.34 0.05 27.80
C VAL A 290 6.16 1.58 27.91
N LEU A 291 7.25 2.27 28.25
CA LEU A 291 7.38 3.72 28.21
C LEU A 291 8.29 4.11 27.05
N ILE A 292 7.87 5.07 26.23
CA ILE A 292 8.62 5.53 25.06
C ILE A 292 8.94 7.02 25.21
N TYR A 293 10.19 7.40 25.04
CA TYR A 293 10.63 8.80 25.14
C TYR A 293 11.61 9.19 24.03
N MET A 294 11.82 10.49 23.85
CA MET A 294 12.78 11.06 22.91
C MET A 294 14.02 11.56 23.66
N ASP A 295 15.16 10.89 23.50
CA ASP A 295 16.43 11.30 24.13
C ASP A 295 17.06 12.52 23.44
N GLN A 296 17.86 13.31 24.18
CA GLN A 296 18.46 14.54 23.66
C GLN A 296 19.46 14.27 22.52
N THR A 297 20.22 13.16 22.61
CA THR A 297 21.26 12.85 21.63
C THR A 297 20.66 12.56 20.25
N LYS A 298 19.57 11.77 20.18
CA LYS A 298 18.88 11.45 18.92
C LYS A 298 17.91 12.53 18.49
N PHE A 299 17.23 13.17 19.44
CA PHE A 299 16.23 14.20 19.22
C PHE A 299 16.66 15.48 19.95
N PRO A 300 17.49 16.34 19.31
CA PRO A 300 18.07 17.52 19.94
C PRO A 300 17.04 18.66 20.06
N ILE A 301 15.97 18.42 20.81
CA ILE A 301 14.87 19.35 21.04
C ILE A 301 15.13 20.12 22.34
N VAL A 302 15.08 21.44 22.28
CA VAL A 302 15.32 22.29 23.46
C VAL A 302 14.28 22.04 24.55
N ASN A 303 13.00 21.98 24.18
CA ASN A 303 11.91 21.70 25.11
C ASN A 303 11.90 20.21 25.54
N ALA A 304 12.15 19.95 26.81
CA ALA A 304 12.16 18.59 27.39
C ALA A 304 10.75 18.05 27.70
N ASP A 305 9.74 18.92 27.83
CA ASP A 305 8.36 18.58 28.20
C ASP A 305 7.45 18.33 26.98
N LEU A 306 8.03 18.14 25.80
CA LEU A 306 7.28 17.99 24.55
C LEU A 306 6.50 16.65 24.51
N PRO A 307 5.16 16.68 24.36
CA PRO A 307 4.37 15.46 24.19
C PRO A 307 4.56 14.82 22.82
N VAL A 308 4.44 13.50 22.79
CA VAL A 308 4.61 12.67 21.58
C VAL A 308 3.40 11.76 21.39
N PHE A 309 2.90 11.69 20.17
CA PHE A 309 1.89 10.74 19.74
C PHE A 309 2.51 9.59 18.93
N GLY A 310 1.92 8.41 19.03
CA GLY A 310 2.20 7.28 18.13
C GLY A 310 1.12 6.22 18.20
N HIS A 311 1.31 5.10 17.51
CA HIS A 311 0.39 3.94 17.56
C HIS A 311 1.17 2.64 17.81
N ALA A 312 0.55 1.68 18.49
CA ALA A 312 1.15 0.39 18.83
C ALA A 312 0.55 -0.80 18.06
N HIS A 313 -0.32 -0.54 17.08
CA HIS A 313 -0.83 -1.61 16.21
C HIS A 313 0.27 -2.12 15.28
N LEU A 314 0.63 -3.40 15.42
CA LEU A 314 1.56 -4.13 14.56
C LEU A 314 0.84 -4.58 13.28
N GLY A 315 0.36 -3.60 12.53
CA GLY A 315 -0.40 -3.78 11.31
C GLY A 315 -0.77 -2.45 10.69
N THR A 316 -1.71 -2.51 9.74
CA THR A 316 -2.30 -1.35 9.06
C THR A 316 -3.82 -1.57 9.00
N GLY A 317 -4.58 -0.51 8.73
CA GLY A 317 -6.05 -0.61 8.69
C GLY A 317 -6.72 -0.47 10.05
N ASP A 318 -8.04 -0.55 10.08
CA ASP A 318 -8.78 -0.66 11.33
C ASP A 318 -8.47 -2.03 11.97
N PRO A 319 -7.84 -2.07 13.17
CA PRO A 319 -7.50 -3.32 13.84
C PRO A 319 -8.73 -4.12 14.28
N TYR A 320 -9.95 -3.60 14.15
CA TYR A 320 -11.19 -4.28 14.50
C TYR A 320 -11.96 -4.87 13.30
N THR A 321 -11.47 -4.65 12.08
CA THR A 321 -11.98 -5.24 10.83
C THR A 321 -10.85 -5.75 9.92
N PRO A 322 -9.94 -6.61 10.40
CA PRO A 322 -8.79 -7.02 9.61
C PRO A 322 -9.18 -7.84 8.37
N GLY A 323 -8.77 -7.37 7.19
CA GLY A 323 -8.88 -8.08 5.92
C GLY A 323 -10.23 -7.90 5.21
N PHE A 324 -11.10 -7.02 5.70
CA PHE A 324 -12.36 -6.65 5.05
C PHE A 324 -12.75 -5.22 5.43
N PRO A 325 -13.32 -4.43 4.50
CA PRO A 325 -13.66 -3.05 4.78
C PRO A 325 -14.54 -2.90 6.01
N SER A 326 -14.22 -1.90 6.81
CA SER A 326 -15.05 -1.45 7.90
C SER A 326 -16.41 -0.95 7.41
N PHE A 327 -17.46 -1.47 8.07
CA PHE A 327 -18.85 -1.09 7.86
C PHE A 327 -19.36 -0.40 9.12
N ASN A 328 -20.53 0.25 9.00
CA ASN A 328 -21.24 0.74 10.18
C ASN A 328 -21.46 -0.43 11.16
N HIS A 329 -20.92 -0.31 12.37
CA HIS A 329 -20.69 -1.41 13.31
C HIS A 329 -21.96 -2.01 13.93
N THR A 330 -23.14 -1.57 13.48
CA THR A 330 -24.42 -2.22 13.83
C THR A 330 -24.56 -3.61 13.19
N GLN A 331 -23.71 -3.98 12.22
CA GLN A 331 -23.90 -5.18 11.41
C GLN A 331 -22.96 -6.34 11.74
N PHE A 332 -21.76 -6.11 12.31
CA PHE A 332 -20.79 -7.19 12.59
C PHE A 332 -20.08 -7.02 13.95
N PRO A 333 -19.90 -8.11 14.73
CA PRO A 333 -19.11 -8.05 15.95
C PRO A 333 -17.63 -7.78 15.61
N PRO A 334 -16.93 -6.92 16.37
CA PRO A 334 -15.52 -6.61 16.13
C PRO A 334 -14.64 -7.86 16.14
N SER A 335 -13.82 -8.05 15.11
CA SER A 335 -12.76 -9.06 15.09
C SER A 335 -11.46 -8.37 15.45
N GLN A 336 -10.92 -8.60 16.64
CA GLN A 336 -9.67 -7.97 17.07
C GLN A 336 -8.48 -8.52 16.29
N SER A 337 -7.66 -7.63 15.73
CA SER A 337 -6.39 -7.94 15.09
C SER A 337 -5.43 -8.56 16.09
N SER A 338 -4.70 -9.57 15.66
CA SER A 338 -3.59 -10.19 16.42
C SER A 338 -2.40 -9.23 16.62
N GLY A 339 -2.37 -8.10 15.91
CA GLY A 339 -1.32 -7.08 16.03
C GLY A 339 -1.57 -6.04 17.13
N LEU A 340 -2.63 -6.16 17.94
CA LEU A 340 -2.87 -5.26 19.06
C LEU A 340 -2.04 -5.68 20.30
N PRO A 341 -1.40 -4.75 21.02
CA PRO A 341 -0.64 -5.08 22.23
C PRO A 341 -1.57 -5.46 23.39
N ASN A 342 -1.21 -6.45 24.19
CA ASN A 342 -1.93 -6.78 25.44
C ASN A 342 -1.34 -6.09 26.67
N ILE A 343 -0.31 -5.28 26.47
CA ILE A 343 0.37 -4.51 27.51
C ILE A 343 0.16 -2.99 27.31
N PRO A 344 0.12 -2.19 28.39
CA PRO A 344 0.02 -0.75 28.30
C PRO A 344 1.33 -0.16 27.75
N VAL A 345 1.18 0.67 26.73
CA VAL A 345 2.24 1.45 26.09
C VAL A 345 1.92 2.94 26.24
N GLN A 346 2.89 3.75 26.64
CA GLN A 346 2.70 5.19 26.86
C GLN A 346 3.93 5.98 26.44
N THR A 347 3.73 7.10 25.75
CA THR A 347 4.76 8.09 25.50
C THR A 347 4.94 8.99 26.72
N ILE A 348 6.17 9.36 27.03
CA ILE A 348 6.52 10.30 28.09
C ILE A 348 7.45 11.38 27.55
N SER A 349 7.49 12.53 28.20
CA SER A 349 8.43 13.58 27.86
C SER A 349 9.86 13.20 28.24
N ARG A 350 10.84 13.91 27.69
CA ARG A 350 12.24 13.70 28.09
C ARG A 350 12.44 14.06 29.56
N ALA A 351 11.80 15.13 30.03
CA ALA A 351 11.81 15.51 31.44
C ALA A 351 11.18 14.42 32.34
N GLY A 352 10.12 13.76 31.88
CA GLY A 352 9.54 12.59 32.54
C GLY A 352 10.53 11.43 32.64
N ALA A 353 11.25 11.13 31.54
CA ALA A 353 12.29 10.11 31.52
C ALA A 353 13.46 10.44 32.47
N GLU A 354 13.93 11.69 32.49
CA GLU A 354 14.99 12.15 33.41
C GLU A 354 14.61 11.96 34.88
N LYS A 355 13.36 12.28 35.26
CA LYS A 355 12.83 12.00 36.60
C LYS A 355 12.81 10.51 36.92
N LEU A 356 12.50 9.64 35.94
CA LEU A 356 12.59 8.19 36.14
C LEU A 356 14.04 7.74 36.35
N PHE A 357 14.99 8.24 35.56
CA PHE A 357 16.40 7.88 35.67
C PHE A 357 17.03 8.30 37.00
N GLN A 358 16.60 9.41 37.61
CA GLN A 358 17.01 9.79 38.97
C GLN A 358 16.63 8.76 40.04
N ASN A 359 15.72 7.84 39.73
CA ASN A 359 15.23 6.79 40.61
C ASN A 359 15.68 5.39 40.16
N MET A 360 16.71 5.33 39.31
CA MET A 360 17.28 4.13 38.73
C MET A 360 18.80 4.04 39.02
N GLU A 361 19.34 2.84 38.93
CA GLU A 361 20.72 2.45 39.19
C GLU A 361 21.32 1.74 37.97
N GLY A 362 22.65 1.69 37.92
CA GLY A 362 23.43 1.11 36.81
C GLY A 362 23.49 2.04 35.61
N ASP A 363 24.69 2.45 35.21
CA ASP A 363 24.86 3.34 34.05
C ASP A 363 24.52 2.62 32.75
N CYS A 364 23.88 3.35 31.83
CA CYS A 364 23.64 2.82 30.49
C CYS A 364 24.96 2.56 29.76
N PRO A 365 25.07 1.46 28.97
CA PRO A 365 26.26 1.15 28.20
C PRO A 365 26.67 2.30 27.27
N SER A 366 27.95 2.70 27.28
CA SER A 366 28.45 3.80 26.44
C SER A 366 28.23 3.59 24.93
N ILE A 367 28.13 2.33 24.49
CA ILE A 367 27.82 1.96 23.11
C ILE A 367 26.42 2.42 22.65
N TRP A 368 25.51 2.72 23.58
CA TRP A 368 24.18 3.23 23.24
C TRP A 368 24.20 4.68 22.76
N GLY A 369 25.30 5.43 22.99
CA GLY A 369 25.45 6.82 22.59
C GLY A 369 24.28 7.68 23.09
N ILE A 370 24.07 7.66 24.42
CA ILE A 370 22.98 8.35 25.10
C ILE A 370 23.55 9.25 26.20
N ASP A 371 22.75 10.21 26.65
CA ASP A 371 23.08 11.12 27.74
C ASP A 371 23.49 10.35 29.02
N SER A 372 24.45 10.92 29.76
CA SER A 372 25.00 10.34 31.00
C SER A 372 23.98 10.22 32.15
N SER A 373 22.82 10.86 32.02
CA SER A 373 21.71 10.74 32.95
C SER A 373 20.99 9.39 32.84
N CYS A 374 21.17 8.64 31.74
CA CYS A 374 20.54 7.35 31.51
C CYS A 374 20.97 6.29 32.52
N LYS A 375 19.99 5.53 33.03
CA LYS A 375 20.19 4.41 33.96
C LYS A 375 19.45 3.15 33.51
N LEU A 376 19.92 1.98 33.94
CA LEU A 376 19.48 0.67 33.47
C LEU A 376 18.29 0.10 34.23
N ILE A 377 18.24 0.18 35.56
CA ILE A 377 17.20 -0.50 36.36
C ILE A 377 16.70 0.36 37.52
N SER A 378 15.41 0.30 37.86
CA SER A 378 14.86 0.96 39.05
C SER A 378 15.53 0.49 40.34
N SER A 379 15.82 1.44 41.25
CA SER A 379 16.36 1.14 42.59
C SER A 379 15.55 0.09 43.34
N GLN A 380 16.20 -0.69 44.21
CA GLN A 380 15.63 -1.89 44.83
C GLN A 380 14.25 -1.68 45.52
N ASN A 381 14.03 -0.49 46.08
CA ASN A 381 12.82 -0.09 46.82
C ASN A 381 11.80 0.72 46.02
N LYS A 382 12.05 1.02 44.74
CA LYS A 382 11.19 1.85 43.89
C LYS A 382 10.65 1.04 42.74
N ASN A 383 9.33 1.06 42.58
CA ASN A 383 8.63 0.56 41.40
C ASN A 383 8.01 1.73 40.65
N VAL A 384 7.68 1.51 39.39
CA VAL A 384 6.91 2.45 38.57
C VAL A 384 5.51 1.87 38.39
N LYS A 385 4.50 2.71 38.54
CA LYS A 385 3.11 2.41 38.23
C LYS A 385 2.71 3.22 36.98
N LEU A 386 2.34 2.50 35.93
CA LEU A 386 1.83 3.04 34.67
C LEU A 386 0.31 2.81 34.64
N THR A 387 -0.46 3.86 34.39
CA THR A 387 -1.91 3.81 34.20
C THR A 387 -2.26 4.40 32.84
N VAL A 388 -2.89 3.59 31.99
CA VAL A 388 -3.38 3.98 30.66
C VAL A 388 -4.89 3.81 30.62
N ASN A 389 -5.60 4.87 30.27
CA ASN A 389 -7.06 4.97 30.25
C ASN A 389 -7.58 5.43 28.87
N ASN A 390 -6.90 5.02 27.80
CA ASN A 390 -7.35 5.31 26.44
C ASN A 390 -8.68 4.58 26.15
N VAL A 391 -9.55 5.21 25.37
CA VAL A 391 -10.89 4.70 25.02
C VAL A 391 -11.03 4.54 23.52
N LEU A 392 -11.77 3.53 23.09
CA LEU A 392 -12.12 3.36 21.68
C LEU A 392 -13.21 4.36 21.30
N LYS A 393 -13.03 4.99 20.15
CA LYS A 393 -13.98 5.94 19.57
C LYS A 393 -14.17 5.59 18.11
N GLU A 394 -15.42 5.35 17.75
CA GLU A 394 -15.82 5.24 16.36
C GLU A 394 -15.80 6.64 15.71
N ILE A 395 -15.13 6.73 14.57
CA ILE A 395 -15.04 7.95 13.78
C ILE A 395 -15.40 7.65 12.34
N ARG A 396 -15.82 8.70 11.64
CA ARG A 396 -16.00 8.68 10.20
C ARG A 396 -14.77 9.30 9.53
N ILE A 397 -14.20 8.61 8.56
CA ILE A 397 -13.07 9.11 7.76
C ILE A 397 -13.46 9.24 6.28
N PHE A 398 -12.86 10.22 5.61
CA PHE A 398 -13.07 10.49 4.19
C PHE A 398 -11.77 10.34 3.40
N ASN A 399 -11.74 9.44 2.43
CA ASN A 399 -10.68 9.37 1.44
C ASN A 399 -11.13 10.14 0.20
N ILE A 400 -10.31 11.07 -0.29
CA ILE A 400 -10.67 11.91 -1.44
C ILE A 400 -9.89 11.48 -2.66
N PHE A 401 -10.57 11.31 -3.77
CA PHE A 401 -10.00 10.86 -5.03
C PHE A 401 -10.25 11.85 -6.17
N GLY A 402 -9.26 11.96 -7.04
CA GLY A 402 -9.37 12.66 -8.32
C GLY A 402 -8.71 11.82 -9.42
N VAL A 403 -9.28 11.77 -10.61
CA VAL A 403 -8.71 10.98 -11.72
C VAL A 403 -8.54 11.80 -12.99
N ILE A 404 -7.38 11.65 -13.62
CA ILE A 404 -7.15 11.99 -15.03
C ILE A 404 -7.28 10.69 -15.82
N LYS A 405 -8.30 10.58 -16.67
CA LYS A 405 -8.53 9.37 -17.48
C LYS A 405 -7.43 9.22 -18.54
N GLY A 406 -6.92 7.99 -18.66
CA GLY A 406 -6.02 7.59 -19.74
C GLY A 406 -6.73 7.58 -21.09
N PHE A 407 -5.97 7.79 -22.16
CA PHE A 407 -6.46 7.85 -23.53
C PHE A 407 -6.51 6.49 -24.22
N GLU A 408 -5.71 5.51 -23.76
CA GLU A 408 -5.54 4.20 -24.40
C GLU A 408 -6.02 3.07 -23.48
N GLU A 409 -5.60 3.10 -22.22
CA GLU A 409 -5.87 2.10 -21.19
C GLU A 409 -6.48 2.78 -19.96
N PRO A 410 -7.71 3.35 -20.06
CA PRO A 410 -8.31 4.13 -18.97
C PRO A 410 -8.61 3.31 -17.71
N ASP A 411 -8.70 1.99 -17.83
CA ASP A 411 -8.95 1.05 -16.75
C ASP A 411 -7.68 0.60 -16.00
N ARG A 412 -6.50 1.03 -16.47
CA ARG A 412 -5.22 0.84 -15.79
C ARG A 412 -4.79 2.16 -15.18
N TYR A 413 -4.37 2.14 -13.92
CA TYR A 413 -4.01 3.36 -13.22
C TYR A 413 -2.76 3.25 -12.34
N VAL A 414 -2.02 4.36 -12.33
CA VAL A 414 -1.06 4.68 -11.27
C VAL A 414 -1.80 5.47 -10.20
N ILE A 415 -1.55 5.14 -8.94
CA ILE A 415 -2.10 5.86 -7.79
C ILE A 415 -0.98 6.69 -7.17
N VAL A 416 -1.24 7.97 -6.93
CA VAL A 416 -0.38 8.83 -6.13
C VAL A 416 -1.14 9.27 -4.88
N GLY A 417 -0.57 8.99 -3.72
CA GLY A 417 -1.23 9.15 -2.44
C GLY A 417 -0.50 10.09 -1.48
N ALA A 418 -1.26 10.76 -0.61
CA ALA A 418 -0.73 11.54 0.51
C ALA A 418 -1.67 11.49 1.73
N GLN A 419 -1.09 11.37 2.93
CA GLN A 419 -1.75 11.49 4.23
C GLN A 419 -2.21 12.92 4.49
N ARG A 420 -3.45 13.08 4.93
CA ARG A 420 -4.09 14.37 5.24
C ARG A 420 -4.25 14.63 6.73
N ASP A 421 -4.58 13.61 7.51
CA ASP A 421 -4.74 13.72 8.96
C ASP A 421 -3.38 13.82 9.66
N ALA A 422 -3.36 14.48 10.81
CA ALA A 422 -2.18 14.51 11.67
C ALA A 422 -2.57 14.83 13.12
N TRP A 423 -1.89 14.20 14.08
CA TRP A 423 -1.85 14.67 15.45
C TRP A 423 -0.99 15.93 15.55
N GLY A 424 -1.57 17.00 16.10
CA GLY A 424 -0.96 18.34 16.06
C GLY A 424 -1.12 19.03 14.68
N PRO A 425 -0.22 19.97 14.32
CA PRO A 425 -0.31 20.71 13.07
C PRO A 425 0.14 19.94 11.82
N GLY A 426 1.06 18.97 11.96
CA GLY A 426 1.43 18.04 10.89
C GLY A 426 2.02 18.66 9.62
N ALA A 427 2.87 19.68 9.74
CA ALA A 427 3.46 20.36 8.58
C ALA A 427 4.31 19.40 7.72
N ALA A 428 5.30 18.74 8.32
CA ALA A 428 6.14 17.75 7.65
C ALA A 428 5.40 16.42 7.48
N LYS A 429 4.60 16.01 8.48
CA LYS A 429 3.83 14.77 8.46
C LYS A 429 2.87 14.70 7.27
N SER A 430 2.10 15.78 7.03
CA SER A 430 0.95 15.77 6.13
C SER A 430 0.88 16.97 5.15
N SER A 431 1.15 18.21 5.60
CA SER A 431 0.97 19.40 4.74
C SER A 431 1.88 19.36 3.50
N VAL A 432 3.13 18.89 3.65
CA VAL A 432 4.06 18.72 2.52
C VAL A 432 3.48 17.76 1.48
N GLY A 433 3.11 16.54 1.88
CA GLY A 433 2.57 15.52 0.96
C GLY A 433 1.28 15.98 0.28
N THR A 434 0.37 16.59 1.03
CA THR A 434 -0.89 17.13 0.50
C THR A 434 -0.66 18.29 -0.48
N SER A 435 0.30 19.18 -0.20
CA SER A 435 0.70 20.26 -1.11
C SER A 435 1.26 19.71 -2.42
N LEU A 436 2.15 18.71 -2.34
CA LEU A 436 2.70 18.03 -3.52
C LEU A 436 1.57 17.38 -4.34
N LEU A 437 0.63 16.69 -3.69
CA LEU A 437 -0.51 16.04 -4.35
C LEU A 437 -1.36 17.05 -5.15
N LEU A 438 -1.76 18.17 -4.51
CA LEU A 438 -2.57 19.22 -5.14
C LEU A 438 -1.84 19.89 -6.32
N LYS A 439 -0.56 20.23 -6.14
CA LYS A 439 0.23 20.90 -7.19
C LYS A 439 0.54 19.96 -8.36
N LEU A 440 0.80 18.68 -8.12
CA LEU A 440 0.96 17.70 -9.19
C LEU A 440 -0.34 17.48 -9.97
N ALA A 441 -1.48 17.37 -9.27
CA ALA A 441 -2.79 17.29 -9.92
C ALA A 441 -3.06 18.52 -10.80
N GLN A 442 -2.74 19.71 -10.30
CA GLN A 442 -2.87 20.97 -11.04
C GLN A 442 -2.04 20.99 -12.32
N ILE A 443 -0.74 20.66 -12.21
CA ILE A 443 0.18 20.66 -13.36
C ILE A 443 -0.25 19.67 -14.42
N LEU A 444 -0.49 18.42 -14.02
CA LEU A 444 -0.80 17.35 -14.96
C LEU A 444 -2.16 17.58 -15.63
N SER A 445 -3.16 18.07 -14.89
CA SER A 445 -4.44 18.46 -15.48
C SER A 445 -4.27 19.57 -16.52
N ASP A 446 -3.54 20.64 -16.21
CA ASP A 446 -3.33 21.74 -17.16
C ASP A 446 -2.55 21.29 -18.41
N MET A 447 -1.59 20.38 -18.27
CA MET A 447 -0.89 19.78 -19.41
C MET A 447 -1.84 18.96 -20.30
N VAL A 448 -2.76 18.21 -19.71
CA VAL A 448 -3.76 17.41 -20.45
C VAL A 448 -4.79 18.31 -21.13
N LEU A 449 -5.36 19.29 -20.42
CA LEU A 449 -6.38 20.19 -20.95
C LEU A 449 -5.85 21.07 -22.10
N LYS A 450 -4.57 21.43 -22.08
CA LYS A 450 -3.90 22.16 -23.17
C LYS A 450 -3.47 21.27 -24.33
N GLY A 451 -3.77 19.97 -24.29
CA GLY A 451 -3.40 19.01 -25.33
C GLY A 451 -1.90 18.68 -25.40
N GLN A 452 -1.13 19.06 -24.38
CA GLN A 452 0.33 18.90 -24.31
C GLN A 452 0.74 17.55 -23.71
N PHE A 453 -0.16 16.87 -23.01
CA PHE A 453 0.09 15.56 -22.44
C PHE A 453 -1.13 14.67 -22.66
N LYS A 454 -0.90 13.47 -23.18
CA LYS A 454 -1.92 12.44 -23.40
C LYS A 454 -1.47 11.17 -22.68
N PRO A 455 -1.77 11.01 -21.38
CA PRO A 455 -1.41 9.79 -20.67
C PRO A 455 -2.15 8.60 -21.28
N SER A 456 -1.43 7.54 -21.65
CA SER A 456 -2.00 6.28 -22.12
C SER A 456 -2.85 5.63 -21.02
N ARG A 457 -2.39 5.68 -19.77
CA ARG A 457 -3.05 5.11 -18.58
C ARG A 457 -3.58 6.19 -17.64
N SER A 458 -4.58 5.86 -16.84
CA SER A 458 -5.17 6.80 -15.89
C SER A 458 -4.22 7.14 -14.73
N ILE A 459 -4.35 8.36 -14.20
CA ILE A 459 -3.65 8.81 -12.99
C ILE A 459 -4.70 9.10 -11.92
N VAL A 460 -4.59 8.40 -10.79
CA VAL A 460 -5.48 8.58 -9.63
C VAL A 460 -4.72 9.28 -8.52
N PHE A 461 -5.21 10.45 -8.11
CA PHE A 461 -4.75 11.18 -6.94
C PHE A 461 -5.61 10.79 -5.74
N ALA A 462 -4.99 10.42 -4.63
CA ALA A 462 -5.68 9.99 -3.41
C ALA A 462 -5.18 10.76 -2.18
N SER A 463 -6.11 11.35 -1.43
CA SER A 463 -5.83 11.98 -0.13
C SER A 463 -6.45 11.12 0.98
N TRP A 464 -5.59 10.49 1.77
CA TRP A 464 -5.95 9.50 2.78
C TRP A 464 -6.16 10.15 4.16
N SER A 465 -7.16 9.66 4.92
CA SER A 465 -7.31 9.94 6.36
C SER A 465 -7.05 8.69 7.19
N GLY A 466 -6.90 8.84 8.51
CA GLY A 466 -6.52 7.78 9.44
C GLY A 466 -5.08 7.28 9.25
N GLY A 467 -4.21 8.07 8.63
CA GLY A 467 -2.81 7.74 8.42
C GLY A 467 -2.03 7.55 9.72
N ASP A 468 -2.26 8.43 10.70
CA ASP A 468 -1.55 8.41 11.99
C ASP A 468 -1.88 7.19 12.87
N PHE A 469 -2.95 6.47 12.51
CA PHE A 469 -3.42 5.27 13.18
C PHE A 469 -3.07 3.98 12.41
N GLY A 470 -2.07 4.01 11.52
CA GLY A 470 -1.63 2.85 10.76
C GLY A 470 -2.22 2.78 9.36
N ALA A 471 -2.21 3.90 8.62
CA ALA A 471 -2.69 3.96 7.23
C ALA A 471 -4.12 3.40 7.05
N ILE A 472 -5.04 3.74 7.96
CA ILE A 472 -6.40 3.18 7.98
C ILE A 472 -7.09 3.43 6.65
N GLY A 473 -7.29 4.69 6.25
CA GLY A 473 -8.06 5.01 5.05
C GLY A 473 -7.53 4.35 3.78
N ALA A 474 -6.20 4.27 3.63
CA ALA A 474 -5.59 3.56 2.52
C ALA A 474 -5.86 2.05 2.58
N THR A 475 -5.71 1.44 3.75
CA THR A 475 -5.88 -0.01 3.94
C THR A 475 -7.33 -0.43 3.75
N GLU A 476 -8.30 0.29 4.33
CA GLU A 476 -9.73 0.01 4.18
C GLU A 476 -10.15 0.04 2.70
N TRP A 477 -9.62 1.01 1.94
CA TRP A 477 -9.84 1.08 0.51
C TRP A 477 -9.25 -0.14 -0.21
N LEU A 478 -8.04 -0.57 0.14
CA LEU A 478 -7.42 -1.78 -0.43
C LEU A 478 -8.20 -3.05 -0.10
N GLU A 479 -8.71 -3.17 1.11
CA GLU A 479 -9.53 -4.31 1.54
C GLU A 479 -10.80 -4.45 0.70
N GLY A 480 -11.38 -3.35 0.24
CA GLY A 480 -12.53 -3.34 -0.65
C GLY A 480 -12.27 -3.97 -2.02
N TYR A 481 -11.01 -4.12 -2.42
CA TYR A 481 -10.59 -4.62 -3.72
C TYR A 481 -9.56 -5.77 -3.64
N LEU A 482 -9.45 -6.44 -2.49
CA LEU A 482 -8.41 -7.42 -2.14
C LEU A 482 -7.91 -8.34 -3.27
N ALA A 483 -8.81 -8.93 -4.06
CA ALA A 483 -8.42 -9.89 -5.12
C ALA A 483 -8.36 -9.28 -6.53
N SER A 484 -8.71 -8.01 -6.71
CA SER A 484 -8.92 -7.41 -8.05
C SER A 484 -8.11 -6.14 -8.31
N LEU A 485 -7.58 -5.49 -7.26
CA LEU A 485 -6.96 -4.19 -7.43
C LEU A 485 -5.69 -4.24 -8.28
N HIS A 486 -4.85 -5.26 -8.11
CA HIS A 486 -3.62 -5.45 -8.89
C HIS A 486 -3.86 -5.60 -10.40
N LEU A 487 -5.08 -5.97 -10.81
CA LEU A 487 -5.47 -6.04 -12.22
C LEU A 487 -5.70 -4.65 -12.83
N LYS A 488 -5.81 -3.60 -12.01
CA LYS A 488 -6.08 -2.23 -12.45
C LYS A 488 -4.99 -1.26 -12.01
N ALA A 489 -4.66 -1.25 -10.72
CA ALA A 489 -3.59 -0.47 -10.14
C ALA A 489 -2.25 -1.17 -10.37
N PHE A 490 -1.36 -0.55 -11.15
CA PHE A 490 -0.06 -1.16 -11.48
C PHE A 490 1.11 -0.55 -10.68
N THR A 491 0.94 0.64 -10.09
CA THR A 491 1.93 1.28 -9.22
C THR A 491 1.26 2.20 -8.19
N TYR A 492 1.80 2.26 -6.96
CA TYR A 492 1.49 3.27 -5.95
C TYR A 492 2.71 4.17 -5.67
N ILE A 493 2.52 5.48 -5.65
CA ILE A 493 3.54 6.49 -5.31
C ILE A 493 3.10 7.21 -4.04
N ASN A 494 3.90 7.10 -2.97
CA ASN A 494 3.63 7.78 -1.72
C ASN A 494 4.35 9.13 -1.62
N LEU A 495 3.62 10.18 -1.23
CA LEU A 495 4.14 11.54 -1.04
C LEU A 495 4.32 11.93 0.43
N ASP A 496 4.02 11.02 1.37
CA ASP A 496 4.16 11.28 2.79
C ASP A 496 5.60 11.56 3.18
N LYS A 497 5.81 12.52 4.07
CA LYS A 497 7.14 12.85 4.62
C LYS A 497 8.19 13.05 3.52
N ALA A 498 7.82 13.52 2.33
CA ALA A 498 8.75 13.63 1.20
C ALA A 498 9.92 14.60 1.45
N ILE A 499 9.77 15.52 2.41
CA ILE A 499 10.79 16.51 2.79
C ILE A 499 10.88 16.56 4.32
N LEU A 500 11.98 16.05 4.84
CA LEU A 500 12.37 16.07 6.25
C LEU A 500 13.75 16.71 6.46
N GLY A 501 14.46 17.03 5.37
CA GLY A 501 15.83 17.52 5.36
C GLY A 501 16.31 17.82 3.95
N THR A 502 17.61 18.06 3.82
CA THR A 502 18.29 18.47 2.58
C THR A 502 19.48 17.61 2.21
N SER A 503 20.04 16.80 3.12
CA SER A 503 21.34 16.15 2.89
C SER A 503 21.28 14.89 2.04
N LYS A 504 20.28 14.03 2.25
CA LYS A 504 20.17 12.69 1.65
C LYS A 504 18.85 12.50 0.92
N PHE A 505 18.89 11.71 -0.14
CA PHE A 505 17.70 11.23 -0.84
C PHE A 505 17.57 9.73 -0.55
N LYS A 506 16.58 9.36 0.27
CA LYS A 506 16.24 7.97 0.61
C LYS A 506 15.07 7.50 -0.25
N VAL A 507 15.12 6.22 -0.62
CA VAL A 507 14.05 5.56 -1.38
C VAL A 507 13.78 4.19 -0.78
N SER A 508 12.49 3.87 -0.64
CA SER A 508 11.98 2.56 -0.25
C SER A 508 10.97 2.13 -1.31
N SER A 509 11.20 0.99 -1.96
CA SER A 509 10.41 0.61 -3.13
C SER A 509 10.42 -0.88 -3.41
N SER A 510 9.41 -1.38 -4.14
CA SER A 510 9.51 -2.65 -4.85
C SER A 510 10.67 -2.65 -5.87
N PRO A 511 11.37 -3.79 -6.05
CA PRO A 511 12.38 -3.96 -7.09
C PRO A 511 11.90 -3.64 -8.51
N LEU A 512 10.61 -3.80 -8.80
CA LEU A 512 10.06 -3.52 -10.12
C LEU A 512 10.27 -2.07 -10.57
N LEU A 513 10.38 -1.14 -9.62
CA LEU A 513 10.53 0.28 -9.90
C LEU A 513 12.00 0.74 -9.91
N TYR A 514 12.97 -0.12 -9.59
CA TYR A 514 14.36 0.30 -9.39
C TYR A 514 14.95 0.97 -10.63
N SER A 515 14.79 0.37 -11.81
CA SER A 515 15.33 0.95 -13.05
C SER A 515 14.66 2.28 -13.41
N LEU A 516 13.38 2.45 -13.09
CA LEU A 516 12.66 3.70 -13.31
C LEU A 516 13.11 4.79 -12.34
N ILE A 517 13.26 4.45 -11.06
CA ILE A 517 13.77 5.35 -10.02
C ILE A 517 15.19 5.79 -10.37
N GLU A 518 16.06 4.87 -10.80
CA GLU A 518 17.43 5.19 -11.20
C GLU A 518 17.48 6.21 -12.34
N LYS A 519 16.71 5.97 -13.41
CA LYS A 519 16.60 6.91 -14.54
C LYS A 519 16.11 8.29 -14.07
N THR A 520 15.13 8.30 -13.17
CA THR A 520 14.58 9.53 -12.58
C THR A 520 15.62 10.27 -11.75
N MET A 521 16.39 9.55 -10.92
CA MET A 521 17.46 10.14 -10.12
C MET A 521 18.59 10.74 -10.97
N ARG A 522 18.85 10.18 -12.15
CA ARG A 522 19.81 10.75 -13.12
C ARG A 522 19.29 12.03 -13.75
N ASP A 523 17.98 12.13 -13.92
CA ASP A 523 17.30 13.25 -14.56
C ASP A 523 17.06 14.45 -13.65
N VAL A 524 16.87 14.21 -12.34
CA VAL A 524 16.60 15.24 -11.33
C VAL A 524 17.89 15.67 -10.63
N LYS A 525 18.03 16.99 -10.47
CA LYS A 525 19.14 17.60 -9.73
C LYS A 525 18.74 17.84 -8.29
N HIS A 526 19.68 17.59 -7.39
CA HIS A 526 19.60 17.97 -6.00
C HIS A 526 19.56 19.50 -5.87
N PRO A 527 18.56 20.08 -5.20
CA PRO A 527 18.31 21.54 -5.20
C PRO A 527 19.42 22.36 -4.52
N VAL A 528 20.07 21.82 -3.49
CA VAL A 528 21.17 22.51 -2.78
C VAL A 528 22.51 22.35 -3.51
N THR A 529 22.90 21.13 -3.88
CA THR A 529 24.23 20.89 -4.47
C THR A 529 24.30 21.08 -5.99
N GLY A 530 23.17 21.13 -6.70
CA GLY A 530 23.10 21.21 -8.17
C GLY A 530 23.48 19.92 -8.92
N LEU A 531 24.07 18.94 -8.24
CA LEU A 531 24.40 17.61 -8.76
C LEU A 531 23.17 16.72 -8.95
N SER A 532 23.29 15.68 -9.77
CA SER A 532 22.30 14.61 -9.91
C SER A 532 21.98 13.94 -8.56
N LEU A 533 20.73 13.47 -8.38
CA LEU A 533 20.37 12.63 -7.23
C LEU A 533 21.06 11.26 -7.30
N TYR A 534 21.34 10.77 -8.51
CA TYR A 534 22.10 9.55 -8.72
C TYR A 534 23.60 9.80 -8.48
N ARG A 535 24.04 9.51 -7.25
CA ARG A 535 25.44 9.68 -6.82
C ARG A 535 26.21 8.38 -6.65
N ASP A 536 25.50 7.26 -6.52
CA ASP A 536 26.09 5.96 -6.19
C ASP A 536 25.53 4.90 -7.12
N SER A 537 26.42 4.21 -7.85
CA SER A 537 26.04 3.07 -8.69
C SER A 537 25.53 1.87 -7.88
N ASN A 538 25.87 1.79 -6.60
CA ASN A 538 25.41 0.75 -5.68
C ASN A 538 24.18 1.16 -4.86
N TRP A 539 23.42 2.18 -5.29
CA TRP A 539 22.26 2.69 -4.55
C TRP A 539 21.20 1.61 -4.26
N ILE A 540 21.08 0.59 -5.12
CA ILE A 540 20.15 -0.55 -4.94
C ILE A 540 20.38 -1.26 -3.60
N ASN A 541 21.63 -1.39 -3.16
CA ASN A 541 21.98 -2.02 -1.89
C ASN A 541 21.62 -1.15 -0.67
N LYS A 542 21.31 0.13 -0.89
CA LYS A 542 20.92 1.12 0.12
C LYS A 542 19.41 1.35 0.14
N VAL A 543 18.64 0.71 -0.75
CA VAL A 543 17.18 0.80 -0.74
C VAL A 543 16.64 0.14 0.52
N GLU A 544 15.90 0.92 1.31
CA GLU A 544 15.28 0.44 2.55
C GLU A 544 13.99 -0.31 2.24
N LYS A 545 13.64 -1.31 3.06
CA LYS A 545 12.34 -1.97 2.96
C LYS A 545 11.24 -1.00 3.39
N LEU A 546 10.05 -1.11 2.79
CA LEU A 546 8.88 -0.38 3.27
C LEU A 546 8.50 -0.89 4.67
N SER A 547 8.27 0.04 5.59
CA SER A 547 7.91 -0.21 6.99
C SER A 547 6.39 -0.15 7.21
N PHE A 548 5.89 -0.72 8.31
CA PHE A 548 4.46 -0.72 8.66
C PHE A 548 3.85 0.70 8.78
N ASP A 549 4.65 1.71 9.14
CA ASP A 549 4.22 3.11 9.27
C ASP A 549 4.21 3.89 7.94
N ASN A 550 4.45 3.22 6.82
CA ASN A 550 4.44 3.81 5.49
C ASN A 550 3.21 3.37 4.70
N ALA A 551 2.41 4.32 4.19
CA ALA A 551 1.21 4.01 3.41
C ALA A 551 1.47 3.20 2.14
N ALA A 552 2.70 3.19 1.59
CA ALA A 552 3.08 2.31 0.48
C ALA A 552 3.20 0.83 0.87
N PHE A 553 3.40 0.51 2.15
CA PHE A 553 3.55 -0.85 2.62
C PHE A 553 2.32 -1.73 2.36
N PRO A 554 1.06 -1.36 2.72
CA PRO A 554 -0.10 -2.20 2.43
C PRO A 554 -0.38 -2.35 0.92
N PHE A 555 -0.03 -1.37 0.08
CA PHE A 555 -0.11 -1.54 -1.38
C PHE A 555 0.76 -2.71 -1.84
N LEU A 556 2.01 -2.78 -1.37
CA LEU A 556 2.95 -3.83 -1.74
C LEU A 556 2.67 -5.16 -1.03
N ALA A 557 2.63 -5.13 0.30
CA ALA A 557 2.65 -6.32 1.13
C ALA A 557 1.29 -7.02 1.26
N TYR A 558 0.18 -6.26 1.16
CA TYR A 558 -1.20 -6.78 1.23
C TYR A 558 -1.80 -6.95 -0.18
N SER A 559 -1.73 -5.92 -1.02
CA SER A 559 -2.39 -5.92 -2.34
C SER A 559 -1.52 -6.40 -3.50
N GLY A 560 -0.22 -6.58 -3.30
CA GLY A 560 0.69 -7.00 -4.36
C GLY A 560 0.82 -5.97 -5.49
N ILE A 561 0.79 -4.68 -5.14
CA ILE A 561 0.95 -3.56 -6.06
C ILE A 561 2.33 -2.95 -5.84
N PRO A 562 3.15 -2.81 -6.90
CA PRO A 562 4.46 -2.18 -6.81
C PRO A 562 4.35 -0.77 -6.22
N ALA A 563 5.06 -0.49 -5.15
CA ALA A 563 4.95 0.79 -4.46
C ALA A 563 6.32 1.45 -4.27
N VAL A 564 6.34 2.78 -4.28
CA VAL A 564 7.53 3.60 -4.00
C VAL A 564 7.20 4.70 -2.99
N SER A 565 8.11 4.90 -2.06
CA SER A 565 8.17 6.04 -1.15
C SER A 565 9.58 6.62 -1.22
N PHE A 566 9.68 7.95 -1.27
CA PHE A 566 10.97 8.63 -1.29
C PHE A 566 10.96 9.82 -0.34
N CYS A 567 12.14 10.23 0.12
CA CYS A 567 12.28 11.29 1.10
C CYS A 567 13.60 12.02 0.92
N PHE A 568 13.56 13.35 0.90
CA PHE A 568 14.72 14.18 1.20
C PHE A 568 14.84 14.31 2.71
N CYS A 569 15.87 13.71 3.32
CA CYS A 569 16.01 13.62 4.77
C CYS A 569 17.44 13.95 5.22
N GLU A 570 17.59 14.09 6.53
CA GLU A 570 18.89 14.12 7.19
C GLU A 570 19.36 12.71 7.60
N ASP A 571 20.56 12.64 8.17
CA ASP A 571 21.05 11.44 8.85
C ASP A 571 20.26 11.10 10.12
N THR A 572 19.78 12.13 10.79
CA THR A 572 18.89 12.03 11.94
C THR A 572 17.43 12.12 11.49
N ASP A 573 16.55 11.47 12.26
CA ASP A 573 15.11 11.54 12.02
C ASP A 573 14.61 12.96 12.33
N TYR A 574 13.61 13.44 11.58
CA TYR A 574 13.01 14.75 11.85
C TYR A 574 12.34 14.75 13.24
N PRO A 575 12.79 15.60 14.18
CA PRO A 575 12.50 15.37 15.59
C PRO A 575 11.09 15.76 16.01
N TYR A 576 10.39 16.54 15.19
CA TYR A 576 9.07 17.05 15.54
C TYR A 576 7.91 16.18 15.01
N LEU A 577 8.19 15.09 14.30
CA LEU A 577 7.14 14.15 13.85
C LEU A 577 6.33 13.63 15.04
N GLY A 578 5.00 13.70 14.94
CA GLY A 578 4.10 13.25 16.00
C GLY A 578 4.15 14.13 17.26
N THR A 579 4.58 15.39 17.13
CA THR A 579 4.60 16.38 18.22
C THR A 579 3.78 17.62 17.84
N PRO A 580 3.30 18.44 18.79
CA PRO A 580 2.62 19.70 18.47
C PRO A 580 3.55 20.74 17.80
N MET A 581 4.86 20.49 17.81
CA MET A 581 5.89 21.35 17.22
C MET A 581 6.10 21.12 15.71
N ASP A 582 5.40 20.16 15.08
CA ASP A 582 5.42 19.96 13.61
C ASP A 582 4.65 21.08 12.89
N THR A 583 5.17 22.29 12.98
CA THR A 583 4.62 23.53 12.43
C THR A 583 5.38 23.95 11.17
N TYR A 584 4.73 24.75 10.32
CA TYR A 584 5.36 25.29 9.12
C TYR A 584 6.60 26.11 9.45
N GLU A 585 6.56 26.93 10.50
CA GLU A 585 7.66 27.78 10.92
C GLU A 585 8.90 26.96 11.28
N VAL A 586 8.71 25.91 12.08
CA VAL A 586 9.79 25.01 12.51
C VAL A 586 10.34 24.23 11.30
N LEU A 587 9.48 23.74 10.41
CA LEU A 587 9.93 23.06 9.19
C LEU A 587 10.74 23.99 8.28
N ASN A 588 10.25 25.21 8.04
CA ASN A 588 10.91 26.19 7.17
C ASN A 588 12.23 26.70 7.76
N GLN A 589 12.37 26.74 9.09
CA GLN A 589 13.64 27.04 9.76
C GLN A 589 14.66 25.89 9.64
N ASN A 590 14.21 24.64 9.77
CA ASN A 590 15.09 23.46 9.76
C ASN A 590 15.45 22.97 8.34
N VAL A 591 14.65 23.30 7.32
CA VAL A 591 14.88 22.91 5.93
C VAL A 591 15.11 24.16 5.08
N PRO A 592 16.38 24.57 4.90
CA PRO A 592 16.72 25.71 4.04
C PRO A 592 16.19 25.51 2.62
N GLN A 593 15.64 26.57 2.03
CA GLN A 593 15.08 26.55 0.67
C GLN A 593 13.97 25.50 0.48
N LEU A 594 13.08 25.36 1.47
CA LEU A 594 11.95 24.41 1.47
C LEU A 594 11.18 24.37 0.14
N ASN A 595 10.94 25.52 -0.50
CA ASN A 595 10.26 25.56 -1.81
C ASN A 595 11.03 24.79 -2.91
N LYS A 596 12.36 24.90 -2.96
CA LYS A 596 13.18 24.17 -3.95
C LYS A 596 13.25 22.67 -3.63
N MET A 597 13.26 22.31 -2.35
CA MET A 597 13.16 20.91 -1.93
C MET A 597 11.81 20.32 -2.37
N ALA A 598 10.71 21.04 -2.17
CA ALA A 598 9.38 20.62 -2.60
C ALA A 598 9.27 20.51 -4.11
N ARG A 599 9.84 21.46 -4.85
CA ARG A 599 9.97 21.38 -6.31
C ARG A 599 10.70 20.12 -6.75
N ALA A 600 11.82 19.77 -6.13
CA ALA A 600 12.58 18.57 -6.48
C ALA A 600 11.81 17.28 -6.17
N ALA A 601 11.11 17.23 -5.03
CA ALA A 601 10.21 16.11 -4.68
C ALA A 601 9.05 15.97 -5.67
N ALA A 602 8.43 17.08 -6.06
CA ALA A 602 7.39 17.10 -7.09
C ALA A 602 7.95 16.68 -8.46
N GLU A 603 9.18 17.07 -8.82
CA GLU A 603 9.82 16.65 -10.07
C GLU A 603 10.03 15.13 -10.09
N VAL A 604 10.54 14.53 -9.01
CA VAL A 604 10.68 13.07 -8.89
C VAL A 604 9.32 12.39 -9.10
N ALA A 605 8.30 12.76 -8.32
CA ALA A 605 6.97 12.14 -8.45
C ALA A 605 6.34 12.38 -9.83
N GLY A 606 6.45 13.59 -10.38
CA GLY A 606 5.91 13.94 -11.69
C GLY A 606 6.57 13.16 -12.83
N LEU A 607 7.90 12.99 -12.80
CA LEU A 607 8.61 12.18 -13.80
C LEU A 607 8.24 10.70 -13.70
N LEU A 608 8.10 10.15 -12.48
CA LEU A 608 7.60 8.79 -12.27
C LEU A 608 6.19 8.62 -12.89
N LEU A 609 5.27 9.54 -12.59
CA LEU A 609 3.91 9.54 -13.14
C LEU A 609 3.92 9.58 -14.67
N ILE A 610 4.70 10.49 -15.28
CA ILE A 610 4.80 10.60 -16.74
C ILE A 610 5.40 9.32 -17.33
N LYS A 611 6.48 8.77 -16.78
CA LYS A 611 7.09 7.53 -17.31
C LYS A 611 6.19 6.31 -17.23
N LEU A 612 5.35 6.24 -16.22
CA LEU A 612 4.41 5.14 -16.04
C LEU A 612 3.17 5.23 -16.94
N THR A 613 2.87 6.43 -17.45
CA THR A 613 1.62 6.68 -18.18
C THR A 613 1.82 7.15 -19.61
N HIS A 614 2.99 7.68 -19.99
CA HIS A 614 3.24 8.18 -21.33
C HIS A 614 3.38 7.05 -22.35
N ASP A 615 4.28 6.11 -22.08
CA ASP A 615 4.62 5.04 -23.02
C ASP A 615 3.54 3.94 -23.03
N VAL A 616 3.27 3.38 -24.21
CA VAL A 616 2.44 2.15 -24.38
C VAL A 616 3.03 0.98 -23.59
N GLU A 617 4.34 1.01 -23.44
CA GLU A 617 5.17 0.13 -22.66
C GLU A 617 5.05 0.38 -21.16
N LEU A 618 4.82 -0.67 -20.36
CA LEU A 618 4.80 -0.55 -18.90
C LEU A 618 6.21 -0.72 -18.31
N ASN A 619 6.78 0.38 -17.83
CA ASN A 619 8.15 0.47 -17.31
C ASN A 619 8.33 -0.16 -15.91
N LEU A 620 8.06 -1.47 -15.77
CA LEU A 620 8.29 -2.26 -14.55
C LEU A 620 9.31 -3.38 -14.82
N ASN A 621 10.43 -3.37 -14.09
CA ASN A 621 11.52 -4.32 -14.30
C ASN A 621 11.35 -5.59 -13.45
N TYR A 622 10.64 -6.57 -13.99
CA TYR A 622 10.43 -7.88 -13.36
C TYR A 622 11.69 -8.75 -13.27
N GLU A 623 12.72 -8.47 -14.06
CA GLU A 623 13.99 -9.21 -13.97
C GLU A 623 14.71 -8.98 -12.65
N MET A 624 14.45 -7.87 -11.96
CA MET A 624 15.02 -7.60 -10.62
C MET A 624 14.65 -8.66 -9.58
N TYR A 625 13.54 -9.39 -9.78
CA TYR A 625 13.17 -10.49 -8.91
C TYR A 625 14.07 -11.73 -9.08
N ASN A 626 14.71 -11.90 -10.25
CA ASN A 626 15.71 -12.97 -10.43
C ASN A 626 16.87 -12.82 -9.43
N ASP A 627 17.34 -11.59 -9.22
CA ASP A 627 18.40 -11.29 -8.27
C ASP A 627 17.94 -11.45 -6.82
N LYS A 628 16.68 -11.10 -6.50
CA LYS A 628 16.12 -11.30 -5.15
C LYS A 628 15.98 -12.78 -4.81
N ILE A 629 15.46 -13.60 -5.73
CA ILE A 629 15.36 -15.06 -5.54
C ILE A 629 16.76 -15.67 -5.44
N LEU A 630 17.71 -15.24 -6.28
CA LEU A 630 19.10 -15.71 -6.21
C LEU A 630 19.76 -15.35 -4.87
N GLY A 631 19.54 -14.13 -4.35
CA GLY A 631 20.01 -13.71 -3.03
C GLY A 631 19.51 -14.65 -1.93
N PHE A 632 18.20 -14.92 -1.91
CA PHE A 632 17.61 -15.87 -0.98
C PHE A 632 18.20 -17.28 -1.09
N VAL A 633 18.36 -17.79 -2.31
CA VAL A 633 18.98 -19.12 -2.55
C VAL A 633 20.43 -19.17 -2.07
N ARG A 634 21.20 -18.09 -2.23
CA ARG A 634 22.57 -18.00 -1.69
C ARG A 634 22.60 -18.07 -0.17
N GLU A 635 21.68 -17.39 0.51
CA GLU A 635 21.55 -17.47 1.98
C GLU A 635 21.13 -18.87 2.43
N MET A 636 20.15 -19.48 1.75
CA MET A 636 19.72 -20.86 2.02
C MET A 636 20.86 -21.89 1.87
N ASN A 637 21.76 -21.69 0.91
CA ASN A 637 22.89 -22.58 0.68
C ASN A 637 23.89 -22.61 1.84
N GLN A 638 23.91 -21.59 2.70
CA GLN A 638 24.73 -21.60 3.92
C GLN A 638 24.27 -22.67 4.92
N PHE A 639 23.00 -23.08 4.85
CA PHE A 639 22.38 -24.11 5.69
C PHE A 639 22.26 -25.47 4.98
N ARG A 640 23.00 -25.68 3.87
CA ARG A 640 22.88 -26.92 3.07
C ARG A 640 23.16 -28.19 3.88
N ALA A 641 24.12 -28.16 4.81
CA ALA A 641 24.44 -29.30 5.66
C ALA A 641 23.25 -29.65 6.58
N ASP A 642 22.73 -28.66 7.29
CA ASP A 642 21.54 -28.77 8.14
C ASP A 642 20.33 -29.35 7.40
N ILE A 643 20.08 -28.85 6.18
CA ILE A 643 18.96 -29.28 5.34
C ILE A 643 19.14 -30.74 4.91
N LYS A 644 20.37 -31.15 4.55
CA LYS A 644 20.69 -32.53 4.17
C LYS A 644 20.53 -33.50 5.34
N GLU A 645 20.95 -33.11 6.55
CA GLU A 645 20.76 -33.91 7.77
C GLU A 645 19.27 -34.15 8.09
N MET A 646 18.38 -33.21 7.72
CA MET A 646 16.93 -33.38 7.86
C MET A 646 16.29 -34.25 6.78
N GLY A 647 17.07 -34.77 5.84
CA GLY A 647 16.55 -35.51 4.68
C GLY A 647 15.79 -34.62 3.68
N LEU A 648 16.06 -33.31 3.67
CA LEU A 648 15.43 -32.36 2.74
C LEU A 648 16.34 -32.08 1.54
N SER A 649 15.72 -31.80 0.40
CA SER A 649 16.40 -31.40 -0.84
C SER A 649 15.97 -30.01 -1.26
N LEU A 650 16.93 -29.20 -1.72
CA LEU A 650 16.66 -27.89 -2.31
C LEU A 650 16.43 -27.94 -3.83
N GLN A 651 16.37 -29.15 -4.42
CA GLN A 651 16.25 -29.31 -5.87
C GLN A 651 15.02 -28.61 -6.46
N TRP A 652 13.84 -28.76 -5.83
CA TRP A 652 12.62 -28.07 -6.28
C TRP A 652 12.71 -26.56 -6.14
N LEU A 653 13.41 -26.04 -5.12
CA LEU A 653 13.64 -24.61 -4.99
C LEU A 653 14.53 -24.08 -6.13
N TYR A 654 15.56 -24.84 -6.53
CA TYR A 654 16.43 -24.48 -7.63
C TYR A 654 15.70 -24.53 -8.98
N SER A 655 14.86 -25.55 -9.19
CA SER A 655 14.00 -25.65 -10.38
C SER A 655 13.01 -24.49 -10.44
N ALA A 656 12.26 -24.20 -9.37
CA ALA A 656 11.32 -23.07 -9.35
C ALA A 656 12.00 -21.72 -9.65
N ARG A 657 13.21 -21.50 -9.13
CA ARG A 657 14.03 -20.33 -9.50
C ARG A 657 14.37 -20.34 -10.99
N GLY A 658 14.84 -21.48 -11.51
CA GLY A 658 15.21 -21.64 -12.92
C GLY A 658 14.03 -21.38 -13.84
N ASP A 659 12.83 -21.84 -13.47
CA ASP A 659 11.60 -21.66 -14.23
C ASP A 659 11.18 -20.19 -14.23
N PHE A 660 11.25 -19.52 -13.09
CA PHE A 660 11.01 -18.08 -13.00
C PHE A 660 11.99 -17.29 -13.87
N PHE A 661 13.27 -17.67 -13.88
CA PHE A 661 14.28 -17.05 -14.74
C PHE A 661 13.97 -17.24 -16.23
N ARG A 662 13.56 -18.44 -16.65
CA ARG A 662 13.14 -18.71 -18.05
C ARG A 662 11.89 -17.91 -18.41
N ALA A 663 10.88 -17.88 -17.53
CA ALA A 663 9.64 -17.15 -17.74
C ALA A 663 9.86 -15.63 -17.92
N THR A 664 10.70 -15.02 -17.06
CA THR A 664 11.06 -13.60 -17.19
C THR A 664 11.86 -13.34 -18.47
N SER A 665 12.82 -14.20 -18.83
CA SER A 665 13.58 -14.04 -20.07
C SER A 665 12.70 -14.17 -21.33
N ARG A 666 11.69 -15.06 -21.32
CA ARG A 666 10.69 -15.18 -22.39
C ARG A 666 9.84 -13.93 -22.49
N LEU A 667 9.28 -13.44 -21.38
CA LEU A 667 8.51 -12.19 -21.34
C LEU A 667 9.30 -11.00 -21.90
N THR A 668 10.60 -10.90 -21.58
CA THR A 668 11.48 -9.86 -22.14
C THR A 668 11.69 -10.01 -23.64
N THR A 669 11.73 -11.26 -24.14
CA THR A 669 11.86 -11.54 -25.58
C THR A 669 10.57 -11.20 -26.31
N ASP A 670 9.42 -11.61 -25.78
CA ASP A 670 8.09 -11.27 -26.30
C ASP A 670 7.91 -9.76 -26.38
N TYR A 671 8.29 -9.05 -25.31
CA TYR A 671 8.22 -7.60 -25.22
C TYR A 671 9.08 -6.91 -26.28
N LYS A 672 10.28 -7.42 -26.57
CA LYS A 672 11.18 -6.87 -27.60
C LYS A 672 10.69 -7.15 -29.02
N ASN A 673 10.03 -8.29 -29.23
CA ASN A 673 9.53 -8.71 -30.53
C ASN A 673 8.14 -8.15 -30.84
N ALA A 674 7.41 -7.67 -29.83
CA ALA A 674 6.07 -7.14 -29.98
C ALA A 674 6.03 -5.86 -30.83
N GLU A 675 5.03 -5.79 -31.71
CA GLU A 675 4.77 -4.60 -32.50
C GLU A 675 4.11 -3.52 -31.63
N ARG A 676 4.83 -2.42 -31.35
CA ARG A 676 4.39 -1.34 -30.45
C ARG A 676 3.09 -0.65 -30.86
N THR A 677 2.75 -0.68 -32.15
CA THR A 677 1.51 -0.13 -32.72
C THR A 677 0.31 -1.03 -32.42
N ASN A 678 0.54 -2.33 -32.20
CA ASN A 678 -0.50 -3.30 -31.89
C ASN A 678 -0.88 -3.23 -30.41
N ARG A 679 -1.96 -2.48 -30.15
CA ARG A 679 -2.48 -2.24 -28.80
C ARG A 679 -2.89 -3.52 -28.07
N PHE A 680 -3.39 -4.52 -28.79
CA PHE A 680 -3.86 -5.78 -28.20
C PHE A 680 -2.68 -6.57 -27.63
N VAL A 681 -1.62 -6.74 -28.42
CA VAL A 681 -0.41 -7.47 -28.00
C VAL A 681 0.28 -6.75 -26.83
N MET A 682 0.45 -5.43 -26.94
CA MET A 682 1.05 -4.64 -25.85
C MET A 682 0.24 -4.71 -24.57
N ARG A 683 -1.09 -4.70 -24.67
CA ARG A 683 -1.98 -4.85 -23.51
C ARG A 683 -1.78 -6.18 -22.80
N GLU A 684 -1.76 -7.28 -23.55
CA GLU A 684 -1.57 -8.62 -22.99
C GLU A 684 -0.23 -8.75 -22.25
N ILE A 685 0.83 -8.21 -22.84
CA ILE A 685 2.17 -8.20 -22.23
C ILE A 685 2.17 -7.33 -20.96
N ASN A 686 1.58 -6.13 -21.00
CA ASN A 686 1.46 -5.28 -19.82
C ASN A 686 0.66 -5.96 -18.70
N ASP A 687 -0.41 -6.69 -19.04
CA ASP A 687 -1.20 -7.45 -18.07
C ASP A 687 -0.39 -8.60 -17.43
N ARG A 688 0.51 -9.25 -18.17
CA ARG A 688 1.49 -10.21 -17.60
C ARG A 688 2.45 -9.53 -16.63
N ILE A 689 2.98 -8.36 -17.00
CA ILE A 689 3.90 -7.57 -16.16
C ILE A 689 3.22 -7.16 -14.84
N MET A 690 1.98 -6.70 -14.88
CA MET A 690 1.24 -6.26 -13.69
C MET A 690 1.01 -7.37 -12.67
N LYS A 691 0.91 -8.62 -13.13
CA LYS A 691 0.67 -9.78 -12.26
C LYS A 691 1.90 -10.22 -11.47
N VAL A 692 3.12 -9.83 -11.88
CA VAL A 692 4.38 -10.28 -11.27
C VAL A 692 4.39 -10.09 -9.75
N GLU A 693 4.08 -8.88 -9.31
CA GLU A 693 4.13 -8.51 -7.88
C GLU A 693 3.08 -9.27 -7.07
N TYR A 694 1.86 -9.38 -7.60
CA TYR A 694 0.75 -10.07 -6.94
C TYR A 694 1.01 -11.56 -6.73
N HIS A 695 1.66 -12.23 -7.69
CA HIS A 695 1.97 -13.65 -7.56
C HIS A 695 3.04 -13.98 -6.51
N PHE A 696 3.71 -12.98 -5.92
CA PHE A 696 4.55 -13.17 -4.75
C PHE A 696 3.81 -13.03 -3.41
N LEU A 697 2.51 -12.76 -3.43
CA LEU A 697 1.65 -12.96 -2.26
C LEU A 697 1.42 -14.45 -2.05
N SER A 698 1.77 -14.97 -0.88
CA SER A 698 1.50 -16.37 -0.53
C SER A 698 0.00 -16.66 -0.65
N PRO A 699 -0.41 -17.62 -1.50
CA PRO A 699 -1.81 -18.02 -1.62
C PRO A 699 -2.25 -18.95 -0.48
N TYR A 700 -1.33 -19.33 0.41
CA TYR A 700 -1.54 -20.36 1.44
C TYR A 700 -1.88 -19.81 2.82
N VAL A 701 -1.97 -18.48 2.96
CA VAL A 701 -2.31 -17.82 4.22
C VAL A 701 -3.53 -16.92 4.00
N SER A 702 -4.42 -16.90 5.01
CA SER A 702 -5.61 -16.07 4.97
C SER A 702 -5.24 -14.59 5.15
N PRO A 703 -5.75 -13.67 4.30
CA PRO A 703 -5.58 -12.21 4.50
C PRO A 703 -6.12 -11.71 5.85
N ARG A 704 -7.07 -12.43 6.46
CA ARG A 704 -7.60 -12.12 7.80
C ARG A 704 -6.60 -12.42 8.92
N GLU A 705 -5.84 -13.50 8.79
CA GLU A 705 -4.88 -13.93 9.82
C GLU A 705 -3.50 -13.32 9.61
N SER A 706 -3.08 -13.20 8.36
CA SER A 706 -1.78 -12.68 7.94
C SER A 706 -1.99 -11.77 6.72
N PRO A 707 -2.43 -10.51 6.91
CA PRO A 707 -2.72 -9.60 5.79
C PRO A 707 -1.51 -9.37 4.89
N PHE A 708 -0.31 -9.28 5.47
CA PHE A 708 0.92 -9.01 4.72
C PHE A 708 1.50 -10.29 4.11
N ARG A 709 0.84 -10.81 3.07
CA ARG A 709 1.09 -12.12 2.45
C ARG A 709 2.34 -12.18 1.58
N HIS A 710 2.92 -11.04 1.22
CA HIS A 710 4.07 -11.00 0.30
C HIS A 710 5.29 -11.76 0.87
N ILE A 711 5.83 -12.74 0.15
CA ILE A 711 6.90 -13.61 0.69
C ILE A 711 8.22 -12.87 0.94
N PHE A 712 8.52 -11.82 0.17
CA PHE A 712 9.71 -10.97 0.35
C PHE A 712 9.54 -9.82 1.35
N TRP A 713 8.38 -9.16 1.32
CA TRP A 713 8.16 -7.86 1.97
C TRP A 713 7.10 -7.89 3.05
N GLY A 714 6.35 -8.98 3.17
CA GLY A 714 5.30 -9.14 4.14
C GLY A 714 5.83 -9.48 5.53
N SER A 715 4.91 -9.94 6.39
CA SER A 715 5.21 -10.32 7.77
C SER A 715 4.44 -11.58 8.14
N GLY A 716 5.13 -12.54 8.76
CA GLY A 716 4.58 -13.84 9.15
C GLY A 716 5.49 -15.00 8.79
N SER A 717 5.08 -16.21 9.19
CA SER A 717 5.87 -17.44 8.99
C SER A 717 6.01 -17.84 7.52
N HIS A 718 5.14 -17.35 6.63
CA HIS A 718 5.20 -17.58 5.18
C HIS A 718 6.30 -16.76 4.47
N THR A 719 6.94 -15.82 5.16
CA THR A 719 7.99 -14.98 4.56
C THR A 719 9.33 -15.72 4.42
N LEU A 720 10.09 -15.36 3.40
CA LEU A 720 11.42 -15.94 3.15
C LEU A 720 12.42 -15.59 4.26
N SER A 721 12.30 -14.39 4.85
CA SER A 721 13.11 -13.99 6.01
C SER A 721 12.78 -14.83 7.25
N ALA A 722 11.51 -15.12 7.53
CA ALA A 722 11.13 -15.96 8.65
C ALA A 722 11.65 -17.40 8.50
N LEU A 723 11.68 -17.92 7.27
CA LEU A 723 12.29 -19.22 6.98
C LEU A 723 13.79 -19.23 7.33
N LEU A 724 14.54 -18.20 6.91
CA LEU A 724 15.96 -18.07 7.23
C LEU A 724 16.22 -17.86 8.73
N GLU A 725 15.41 -17.04 9.41
CA GLU A 725 15.49 -16.86 10.86
C GLU A 725 15.24 -18.17 11.61
N HIS A 726 14.28 -18.97 11.14
CA HIS A 726 13.99 -20.28 11.73
C HIS A 726 15.14 -21.28 11.52
N LEU A 727 15.78 -21.30 10.36
CA LEU A 727 17.00 -22.10 10.13
C LEU A 727 18.15 -21.71 11.06
N LYS A 728 18.32 -20.41 11.35
CA LYS A 728 19.35 -19.95 12.30
C LYS A 728 19.14 -20.49 13.72
N LEU A 729 17.90 -20.79 14.12
CA LEU A 729 17.61 -21.39 15.44
C LEU A 729 18.19 -22.81 15.58
N ARG A 730 18.27 -23.55 14.47
CA ARG A 730 18.86 -24.90 14.45
C ARG A 730 20.34 -24.86 14.81
N GLN A 731 21.11 -23.95 14.19
CA GLN A 731 22.55 -23.80 14.47
C GLN A 731 22.84 -23.40 15.92
N LYS A 732 21.89 -22.71 16.56
CA LYS A 732 21.99 -22.35 17.99
C LYS A 732 21.59 -23.48 18.94
N ASN A 733 21.28 -24.69 18.44
CA ASN A 733 20.72 -25.81 19.21
C ASN A 733 19.57 -25.39 20.14
N ASN A 734 18.74 -24.46 19.66
CA ASN A 734 17.65 -23.91 20.46
C ASN A 734 16.45 -24.87 20.42
N GLY A 735 15.87 -25.18 21.59
CA GLY A 735 14.62 -25.95 21.69
C GLY A 735 13.41 -25.29 21.00
N ALA A 736 13.55 -24.04 20.56
CA ALA A 736 12.59 -23.32 19.72
C ALA A 736 12.56 -23.75 18.24
N PHE A 737 13.52 -24.56 17.77
CA PHE A 737 13.51 -25.04 16.38
C PHE A 737 12.41 -26.09 16.15
N ASN A 738 11.53 -25.84 15.19
CA ASN A 738 10.45 -26.73 14.80
C ASN A 738 10.65 -27.26 13.37
N GLN A 739 11.07 -28.53 13.26
CA GLN A 739 11.34 -29.16 11.97
C GLN A 739 10.09 -29.25 11.07
N THR A 740 8.91 -29.49 11.63
CA THR A 740 7.65 -29.60 10.85
C THR A 740 7.28 -28.25 10.22
N LEU A 741 7.38 -27.18 11.01
CA LEU A 741 7.14 -25.82 10.51
C LEU A 741 8.15 -25.47 9.41
N LEU A 742 9.43 -25.79 9.57
CA LEU A 742 10.43 -25.55 8.53
C LEU A 742 10.10 -26.27 7.22
N LYS A 743 9.69 -27.55 7.28
CA LYS A 743 9.30 -28.32 6.09
C LYS A 743 8.16 -27.63 5.33
N ASN A 744 7.14 -27.17 6.06
CA ASN A 744 6.01 -26.45 5.47
C ASN A 744 6.46 -25.12 4.88
N GLN A 745 7.27 -24.34 5.60
CA GLN A 745 7.80 -23.07 5.10
C GLN A 745 8.57 -23.25 3.78
N LEU A 746 9.45 -24.24 3.71
CA LEU A 746 10.23 -24.53 2.50
C LEU A 746 9.32 -24.95 1.34
N ALA A 747 8.39 -25.89 1.56
CA ALA A 747 7.49 -26.37 0.52
C ALA A 747 6.60 -25.25 -0.04
N LEU A 748 5.94 -24.48 0.84
CA LEU A 748 5.03 -23.39 0.44
C LEU A 748 5.78 -22.24 -0.24
N ALA A 749 6.99 -21.90 0.22
CA ALA A 749 7.83 -20.90 -0.44
C ALA A 749 8.23 -21.35 -1.85
N THR A 750 8.63 -22.62 -2.01
CA THR A 750 8.97 -23.20 -3.32
C THR A 750 7.78 -23.16 -4.27
N TRP A 751 6.59 -23.59 -3.82
CA TRP A 751 5.39 -23.54 -4.67
C TRP A 751 4.93 -22.11 -4.98
N THR A 752 5.15 -21.14 -4.09
CA THR A 752 4.83 -19.74 -4.39
C THR A 752 5.72 -19.22 -5.53
N ILE A 753 7.03 -19.51 -5.50
CA ILE A 753 7.96 -19.11 -6.58
C ILE A 753 7.59 -19.84 -7.89
N GLN A 754 7.26 -21.13 -7.82
CA GLN A 754 6.83 -21.89 -8.99
C GLN A 754 5.52 -21.32 -9.58
N GLY A 755 4.55 -21.02 -8.73
CA GLY A 755 3.28 -20.42 -9.14
C GLY A 755 3.47 -19.08 -9.83
N ALA A 756 4.40 -18.25 -9.33
CA ALA A 756 4.78 -17.00 -9.99
C ALA A 756 5.45 -17.24 -11.36
N ALA A 757 6.30 -18.25 -11.49
CA ALA A 757 6.90 -18.63 -12.77
C ALA A 757 5.83 -19.06 -13.80
N ASN A 758 4.92 -19.94 -13.38
CA ASN A 758 3.86 -20.47 -14.24
C ASN A 758 2.90 -19.35 -14.68
N ALA A 759 2.54 -18.44 -13.78
CA ALA A 759 1.69 -17.30 -14.10
C ALA A 759 2.34 -16.32 -15.10
N LEU A 760 3.66 -16.29 -15.18
CA LEU A 760 4.41 -15.46 -16.12
C LEU A 760 4.60 -16.10 -17.49
N SER A 761 4.52 -17.43 -17.60
CA SER A 761 4.88 -18.16 -18.83
C SER A 761 3.97 -17.87 -20.02
N GLY A 762 2.80 -17.24 -19.82
CA GLY A 762 1.85 -16.97 -20.89
C GLY A 762 0.86 -18.12 -21.05
N ASP A 763 0.94 -18.85 -22.16
CA ASP A 763 0.03 -19.96 -22.44
C ASP A 763 0.31 -21.18 -21.56
N ILE A 764 -0.76 -21.94 -21.25
CA ILE A 764 -0.69 -23.16 -20.43
C ILE A 764 0.25 -24.20 -21.05
N TRP A 765 0.39 -24.20 -22.38
CA TRP A 765 1.22 -25.12 -23.14
C TRP A 765 2.72 -24.80 -23.07
N ASP A 766 3.09 -23.58 -22.65
CA ASP A 766 4.48 -23.13 -22.50
C ASP A 766 5.09 -23.52 -21.15
N ILE A 767 4.28 -24.09 -20.27
CA ILE A 767 4.71 -24.59 -18.97
C ILE A 767 5.52 -25.87 -19.20
N ASP A 768 6.80 -25.78 -18.87
CA ASP A 768 7.76 -26.87 -18.95
C ASP A 768 7.42 -27.90 -17.86
N ASN A 769 6.84 -29.04 -18.27
CA ASN A 769 6.45 -30.12 -17.37
C ASN A 769 7.55 -31.19 -17.22
N GLU A 770 8.68 -31.06 -17.92
CA GLU A 770 9.81 -31.97 -17.74
C GLU A 770 10.73 -31.45 -16.62
N PHE A 771 10.96 -32.32 -15.63
CA PHE A 771 11.77 -32.03 -14.45
C PHE A 771 13.17 -32.66 -14.55
#